data_AF-A0A970LY27-F1
#
_entry.id   AF-A0A970LY27-F1
#
_cell.length_a   1.000
_cell.length_b   1.000
_cell.length_c   1.000
_cell.angle_alpha   90.00
_cell.angle_beta   90.00
_cell.angle_gamma   90.00
#
_symmetry.space_group_name_H-M   'P 1'
#
loop_
_entity.id
_entity.type
_entity.pdbx_description
1 polymer ?
#
loop_
_entity_poly.entity_id
_entity_poly.type
_entity_poly.pdbx_seq_one_letter_code
_entity_poly.pdbx_strand_id
1 'polypeptide(L)'
;MKIKKCLLVSVAPVALAFPLTVHADTLDSNPFIETSGGGFIYVDTTEGVEPPGIKAVTFTSTRNPEGEELAFVEPYDNFVTDFSALKSRGEVTNCLMANNTTSCDSAPGSGKRIKNYLTGMDPFDTRFRTSTKEYRNTDTNEVIDTSLVDYFTFGKISNFTGARITGLNIEVLDKDGKLMDPTDPANAVLFNTAATKIGLGASLTDGLFGNGGQEGEDEASTGFFVSGTKAVFTQDAVALNKLEFGALTLDGYTKHFGEGYLDNTMVPDGMFWDYSNGVEEAALVAWNNLAGGGWTYGNLTEIRLQALAASLGVDVSALAYASGELVPAEILAAAKEQGFEVLPIEDLRNANLNYTMSIGNIDGNEFVVRISKEFAPIVANATTEMQLKNAIYLDTLANVPYLNTVEGSAEKYQAAIESLIAEGNANDVARALESVGFGHAPAFTSIGFETARDQVAAITRYVPWSSNNGNQKAASNDTGSWSSMDSDLYGFVSPSLSRSEYDPLSNALGYDVDVYSLTAGIEKRLTNTNSSVGLAVGYTDATAKTHQDFGEIEADGYSVAAFKRTRFGEGGLVQALVGYQDLSYESKRDTFEGDTATGKTDGTQVFAALSVDYLKNIGAFKIGLTASIEYYDVSVDGFTENGTDIWNLAVGDQDSNILRTSIGVLGEYQFPTSNTRLLGSVKYTNVSGDDLNIQTGIVGQARSLAPYTVQGMDKDLVNFSIGLDHVIKSNDSSQVALYGGYNGKFGSDYDNQGIQIGINSTF
;
A
#
# COMPACT_ATOMS: atom_id res chain seq x y z
N MET A 1 77.83 -22.66 -41.54
CA MET A 1 77.98 -23.59 -42.69
C MET A 1 76.63 -23.73 -43.37
N LYS A 2 76.64 -23.86 -44.70
CA LYS A 2 75.57 -23.67 -45.68
C LYS A 2 74.28 -24.50 -45.49
N ILE A 3 73.15 -23.79 -45.63
CA ILE A 3 71.93 -24.07 -46.42
C ILE A 3 71.78 -25.50 -47.00
N LYS A 4 70.60 -26.11 -46.79
CA LYS A 4 69.83 -26.78 -47.86
C LYS A 4 68.32 -26.72 -47.59
N LYS A 5 67.62 -25.98 -48.47
CA LYS A 5 66.19 -26.05 -48.75
C LYS A 5 65.84 -27.46 -49.24
N CYS A 6 64.73 -28.02 -48.76
CA CYS A 6 63.93 -28.96 -49.53
C CYS A 6 62.46 -28.53 -49.53
N LEU A 7 61.92 -28.53 -50.75
CA LEU A 7 60.65 -28.06 -51.25
C LEU A 7 59.39 -28.47 -50.45
N LEU A 8 58.45 -27.51 -50.42
CA LEU A 8 57.02 -27.72 -50.17
C LEU A 8 56.44 -28.70 -51.21
N VAL A 9 55.73 -29.72 -50.71
CA VAL A 9 54.67 -30.42 -51.45
C VAL A 9 53.38 -30.15 -50.69
N SER A 10 52.43 -29.51 -51.39
CA SER A 10 51.08 -29.23 -50.90
C SER A 10 50.36 -30.53 -50.59
N VAL A 11 49.96 -30.71 -49.33
CA VAL A 11 48.93 -31.66 -48.95
C VAL A 11 47.64 -30.85 -48.81
N ALA A 12 46.69 -31.10 -49.70
CA ALA A 12 45.33 -30.60 -49.56
C ALA A 12 44.77 -31.07 -48.21
N PRO A 13 44.18 -30.20 -47.37
CA PRO A 13 43.43 -30.68 -46.24
C PRO A 13 42.21 -31.42 -46.80
N VAL A 14 42.19 -32.74 -46.62
CA VAL A 14 40.97 -33.52 -46.66
C VAL A 14 40.05 -32.87 -45.63
N ALA A 15 39.05 -32.13 -46.09
CA ALA A 15 37.94 -31.71 -45.27
C ALA A 15 37.26 -33.00 -44.79
N LEU A 16 37.57 -33.41 -43.58
CA LEU A 16 36.73 -34.31 -42.79
C LEU A 16 35.40 -33.58 -42.63
N ALA A 17 34.47 -33.82 -43.57
CA ALA A 17 33.07 -33.51 -43.40
C ALA A 17 32.55 -34.47 -42.32
N PHE A 18 32.76 -34.11 -41.06
CA PHE A 18 31.87 -34.56 -40.01
C PHE A 18 30.51 -33.95 -40.36
N PRO A 19 29.43 -34.75 -40.48
CA PRO A 19 28.11 -34.18 -40.47
C PRO A 19 27.97 -33.46 -39.11
N LEU A 20 28.01 -32.13 -39.13
CA LEU A 20 27.49 -31.33 -38.04
C LEU A 20 25.99 -31.59 -38.06
N THR A 21 25.55 -32.60 -37.31
CA THR A 21 24.14 -32.74 -36.98
C THR A 21 23.78 -31.53 -36.13
N VAL A 22 22.97 -30.63 -36.70
CA VAL A 22 22.40 -29.50 -35.97
C VAL A 22 21.37 -30.10 -35.02
N HIS A 23 21.76 -30.27 -33.76
CA HIS A 23 20.87 -30.66 -32.68
C HIS A 23 20.30 -29.40 -32.04
N ALA A 24 19.00 -29.36 -31.79
CA ALA A 24 18.44 -28.38 -30.89
C ALA A 24 18.74 -28.77 -29.44
N ASP A 25 18.73 -27.76 -28.58
CA ASP A 25 18.90 -27.99 -27.16
C ASP A 25 17.64 -28.61 -26.55
N THR A 26 17.83 -29.27 -25.41
CA THR A 26 16.73 -29.82 -24.59
C THR A 26 16.71 -29.17 -23.22
N LEU A 27 15.68 -29.45 -22.43
CA LEU A 27 15.61 -29.07 -21.03
C LEU A 27 15.95 -30.30 -20.17
N ASP A 28 17.00 -30.17 -19.35
CA ASP A 28 17.26 -31.13 -18.26
C ASP A 28 16.12 -31.03 -17.22
N SER A 29 15.94 -32.05 -16.38
CA SER A 29 14.81 -32.13 -15.44
C SER A 29 14.64 -30.90 -14.54
N ASN A 30 15.73 -30.24 -14.16
CA ASN A 30 15.73 -28.96 -13.47
C ASN A 30 16.33 -27.86 -14.37
N PRO A 31 15.52 -27.23 -15.25
CA PRO A 31 15.99 -26.17 -16.14
C PRO A 31 15.99 -24.79 -15.48
N PHE A 32 15.39 -24.64 -14.29
CA PHE A 32 15.17 -23.34 -13.66
C PHE A 32 16.48 -22.72 -13.13
N ILE A 33 16.65 -21.42 -13.36
CA ILE A 33 17.76 -20.64 -12.81
C ILE A 33 17.25 -19.71 -11.71
N GLU A 34 16.41 -18.74 -12.08
CA GLU A 34 15.88 -17.73 -11.17
C GLU A 34 14.61 -17.06 -11.74
N THR A 35 13.92 -16.33 -10.88
CA THR A 35 12.89 -15.35 -11.25
C THR A 35 13.32 -13.93 -10.91
N SER A 36 12.88 -12.94 -11.68
CA SER A 36 13.10 -11.53 -11.37
C SER A 36 11.90 -10.65 -11.77
N GLY A 37 11.88 -9.41 -11.26
CA GLY A 37 10.80 -8.44 -11.51
C GLY A 37 9.53 -8.71 -10.67
N GLY A 38 8.36 -8.44 -11.26
CA GLY A 38 7.07 -8.44 -10.56
C GLY A 38 6.37 -9.79 -10.53
N GLY A 39 6.96 -10.78 -9.86
CA GLY A 39 6.30 -12.06 -9.65
C GLY A 39 7.23 -13.16 -9.15
N PHE A 40 6.67 -14.33 -8.90
CA PHE A 40 7.42 -15.52 -8.49
C PHE A 40 6.66 -16.81 -8.81
N ILE A 41 7.37 -17.94 -8.79
CA ILE A 41 6.77 -19.27 -8.88
C ILE A 41 6.37 -19.72 -7.47
N TYR A 42 5.07 -19.92 -7.25
CA TYR A 42 4.53 -20.39 -5.99
C TYR A 42 4.71 -21.91 -5.84
N VAL A 43 5.31 -22.33 -4.73
CA VAL A 43 5.51 -23.74 -4.38
C VAL A 43 4.33 -24.19 -3.51
N ASP A 44 3.34 -24.82 -4.14
CA ASP A 44 2.18 -25.36 -3.42
C ASP A 44 2.45 -26.73 -2.82
N THR A 45 2.84 -26.72 -1.54
CA THR A 45 3.12 -27.95 -0.80
C THR A 45 1.88 -28.82 -0.57
N THR A 46 0.68 -28.27 -0.67
CA THR A 46 -0.59 -29.01 -0.52
C THR A 46 -0.82 -29.95 -1.71
N GLU A 47 -0.40 -29.52 -2.90
CA GLU A 47 -0.38 -30.35 -4.11
C GLU A 47 0.93 -31.15 -4.28
N GLY A 48 1.77 -31.20 -3.25
CA GLY A 48 3.05 -31.93 -3.27
C GLY A 48 4.11 -31.31 -4.20
N VAL A 49 4.00 -30.01 -4.50
CA VAL A 49 5.00 -29.29 -5.28
C VAL A 49 6.21 -28.97 -4.42
N GLU A 50 7.40 -29.33 -4.91
CA GLU A 50 8.69 -29.12 -4.26
C GLU A 50 9.49 -27.98 -4.93
N PRO A 51 10.39 -27.28 -4.20
CA PRO A 51 11.28 -26.30 -4.82
C PRO A 51 12.09 -26.89 -5.99
N PRO A 52 12.28 -26.16 -7.10
CA PRO A 52 11.99 -24.74 -7.30
C PRO A 52 10.55 -24.44 -7.77
N GLY A 53 9.61 -25.38 -7.67
CA GLY A 53 8.22 -25.22 -8.09
C GLY A 53 7.96 -25.58 -9.56
N ILE A 54 9.02 -25.77 -10.34
CA ILE A 54 8.97 -26.06 -11.78
C ILE A 54 10.01 -27.13 -12.15
N LYS A 55 9.66 -28.01 -13.09
CA LYS A 55 10.56 -28.99 -13.70
C LYS A 55 10.28 -29.10 -15.20
N ALA A 56 11.24 -29.65 -15.94
CA ALA A 56 10.99 -30.16 -17.28
C ALA A 56 10.84 -31.68 -17.25
N VAL A 57 9.95 -32.16 -18.11
CA VAL A 57 9.87 -33.56 -18.50
C VAL A 57 10.21 -33.60 -19.99
N THR A 58 11.12 -34.50 -20.37
CA THR A 58 11.67 -34.57 -21.72
C THR A 58 11.59 -36.01 -22.19
N PHE A 59 10.93 -36.22 -23.33
CA PHE A 59 10.70 -37.51 -23.99
C PHE A 59 10.14 -38.60 -23.08
N THR A 60 9.35 -38.26 -22.06
CA THR A 60 8.86 -39.24 -21.08
C THR A 60 7.33 -39.26 -21.06
N SER A 61 6.74 -40.46 -21.04
CA SER A 61 5.29 -40.66 -20.92
C SER A 61 4.97 -41.86 -20.02
N THR A 62 3.78 -41.90 -19.43
CA THR A 62 3.33 -42.99 -18.53
C THR A 62 2.17 -43.80 -19.10
N ARG A 63 1.50 -43.31 -20.14
CA ARG A 63 0.38 -43.97 -20.84
C ARG A 63 0.87 -45.06 -21.80
N ASN A 64 0.54 -46.33 -21.62
CA ASN A 64 0.99 -47.39 -22.55
C ASN A 64 0.76 -47.04 -24.05
N PRO A 65 1.82 -46.99 -24.90
CA PRO A 65 1.70 -46.62 -26.32
C PRO A 65 1.05 -47.70 -27.21
N GLU A 66 0.91 -48.94 -26.71
CA GLU A 66 0.44 -50.10 -27.47
C GLU A 66 -0.97 -50.60 -27.04
N GLY A 67 -1.63 -49.94 -26.08
CA GLY A 67 -2.92 -50.37 -25.52
C GLY A 67 -4.14 -49.55 -25.95
N GLU A 68 -5.30 -50.19 -26.12
CA GLU A 68 -6.60 -49.51 -26.34
C GLU A 68 -7.19 -48.92 -25.05
N GLU A 69 -6.70 -49.33 -23.87
CA GLU A 69 -7.08 -48.80 -22.55
C GLU A 69 -5.96 -47.97 -21.91
N LEU A 70 -6.33 -46.97 -21.09
CA LEU A 70 -5.42 -46.10 -20.33
C LEU A 70 -4.71 -46.85 -19.18
N ALA A 71 -3.81 -47.77 -19.51
CA ALA A 71 -2.93 -48.39 -18.52
C ALA A 71 -1.71 -47.48 -18.28
N PHE A 72 -1.55 -47.01 -17.04
CA PHE A 72 -0.38 -46.25 -16.60
C PHE A 72 0.72 -47.23 -16.13
N VAL A 73 1.90 -47.13 -16.74
CA VAL A 73 3.07 -48.00 -16.50
C VAL A 73 4.26 -47.20 -15.96
N GLU A 74 5.39 -47.87 -15.68
CA GLU A 74 6.66 -47.16 -15.44
C GLU A 74 6.95 -46.19 -16.61
N PRO A 75 7.52 -45.00 -16.34
CA PRO A 75 7.78 -44.01 -17.38
C PRO A 75 8.61 -44.62 -18.51
N TYR A 76 8.16 -44.45 -19.75
CA TYR A 76 8.86 -44.91 -20.95
C TYR A 76 9.29 -43.73 -21.81
N ASP A 77 10.36 -43.96 -22.58
CA ASP A 77 10.89 -42.98 -23.51
C ASP A 77 9.97 -42.88 -24.74
N ASN A 78 9.27 -41.74 -24.89
CA ASN A 78 8.40 -41.43 -26.02
C ASN A 78 8.88 -40.16 -26.73
N PHE A 79 9.49 -40.32 -27.90
CA PHE A 79 10.17 -39.26 -28.63
C PHE A 79 9.22 -38.51 -29.57
N VAL A 80 8.41 -37.61 -29.03
CA VAL A 80 7.65 -36.64 -29.84
C VAL A 80 8.42 -35.32 -29.89
N THR A 81 8.74 -34.85 -31.08
CA THR A 81 9.55 -33.64 -31.32
C THR A 81 8.74 -32.48 -31.89
N ASP A 82 7.57 -32.75 -32.47
CA ASP A 82 6.63 -31.78 -33.04
C ASP A 82 5.20 -32.02 -32.50
N PHE A 83 4.59 -31.00 -31.92
CA PHE A 83 3.24 -31.06 -31.34
C PHE A 83 2.12 -30.62 -32.30
N SER A 84 2.43 -30.20 -33.53
CA SER A 84 1.47 -29.68 -34.49
C SER A 84 0.36 -30.68 -34.86
N ALA A 85 0.63 -31.98 -34.76
CA ALA A 85 -0.31 -33.05 -35.07
C ALA A 85 -1.07 -33.63 -33.85
N LEU A 86 -0.68 -33.25 -32.62
CA LEU A 86 -1.30 -33.78 -31.40
C LEU A 86 -2.73 -33.26 -31.24
N LYS A 87 -3.61 -34.11 -30.71
CA LYS A 87 -5.04 -33.79 -30.52
C LYS A 87 -5.40 -33.53 -29.06
N SER A 88 -4.57 -33.98 -28.13
CA SER A 88 -4.81 -33.83 -26.70
C SER A 88 -3.56 -33.49 -25.93
N ARG A 89 -3.70 -32.64 -24.90
CA ARG A 89 -2.61 -32.34 -23.93
C ARG A 89 -2.10 -33.57 -23.21
N GLY A 90 -2.91 -34.63 -23.11
CA GLY A 90 -2.51 -35.90 -22.53
C GLY A 90 -1.61 -36.76 -23.42
N GLU A 91 -1.35 -36.35 -24.66
CA GLU A 91 -0.42 -37.01 -25.60
C GLU A 91 0.98 -36.37 -25.57
N VAL A 92 1.15 -35.29 -24.83
CA VAL A 92 2.41 -34.55 -24.72
C VAL A 92 3.44 -35.37 -23.93
N THR A 93 4.66 -35.47 -24.46
CA THR A 93 5.78 -36.19 -23.86
C THR A 93 6.89 -35.27 -23.35
N ASN A 94 6.88 -33.99 -23.76
CA ASN A 94 7.78 -32.97 -23.27
C ASN A 94 6.99 -31.77 -22.75
N CYS A 95 7.22 -31.40 -21.49
CA CYS A 95 6.51 -30.30 -20.89
C CYS A 95 7.31 -29.57 -19.82
N LEU A 96 6.98 -28.29 -19.65
CA LEU A 96 7.26 -27.54 -18.43
C LEU A 96 6.06 -27.66 -17.50
N MET A 97 6.30 -28.12 -16.28
CA MET A 97 5.23 -28.43 -15.33
C MET A 97 5.69 -28.21 -13.88
N ALA A 98 4.75 -28.30 -12.93
CA ALA A 98 5.08 -28.21 -11.52
C ALA A 98 6.06 -29.30 -11.09
N ASN A 99 7.00 -28.96 -10.21
CA ASN A 99 7.98 -29.91 -9.69
C ASN A 99 7.34 -30.82 -8.62
N ASN A 100 6.70 -31.90 -9.05
CA ASN A 100 6.15 -32.95 -8.19
C ASN A 100 6.30 -34.33 -8.84
N THR A 101 5.60 -35.35 -8.33
CA THR A 101 5.68 -36.73 -8.85
C THR A 101 4.88 -36.98 -10.13
N THR A 102 4.16 -35.98 -10.65
CA THR A 102 3.30 -36.14 -11.83
C THR A 102 4.07 -36.05 -13.15
N SER A 103 3.42 -36.48 -14.23
CA SER A 103 3.95 -36.50 -15.61
C SER A 103 3.09 -35.65 -16.54
N CYS A 104 3.56 -35.35 -17.76
CA CYS A 104 2.82 -34.51 -18.73
C CYS A 104 1.40 -35.04 -19.02
N ASP A 105 1.27 -36.36 -19.12
CA ASP A 105 0.06 -37.12 -19.44
C ASP A 105 -0.83 -37.44 -18.22
N SER A 106 -0.43 -36.99 -17.01
CA SER A 106 -1.25 -37.12 -15.81
C SER A 106 -2.61 -36.42 -15.97
N ALA A 107 -3.62 -36.93 -15.25
CA ALA A 107 -4.99 -36.45 -15.33
C ALA A 107 -5.12 -34.95 -15.01
N PRO A 108 -6.17 -34.27 -15.50
CA PRO A 108 -6.56 -32.95 -14.99
C PRO A 108 -6.69 -32.96 -13.46
N GLY A 109 -6.39 -31.84 -12.80
CA GLY A 109 -6.45 -31.75 -11.33
C GLY A 109 -5.26 -32.36 -10.59
N SER A 110 -4.29 -32.99 -11.27
CA SER A 110 -3.14 -33.65 -10.62
C SER A 110 -2.08 -32.69 -10.02
N GLY A 111 -2.36 -31.40 -9.89
CA GLY A 111 -1.36 -30.40 -9.46
C GLY A 111 -0.20 -30.18 -10.44
N LYS A 112 -0.37 -30.49 -11.73
CA LYS A 112 0.72 -30.40 -12.73
C LYS A 112 1.09 -29.00 -13.20
N ARG A 113 0.36 -27.96 -12.79
CA ARG A 113 0.54 -26.61 -13.33
C ARG A 113 1.53 -25.79 -12.51
N ILE A 114 2.48 -25.16 -13.21
CA ILE A 114 3.36 -24.13 -12.63
C ILE A 114 2.49 -22.97 -12.19
N LYS A 115 2.49 -22.65 -10.90
CA LYS A 115 1.71 -21.54 -10.34
C LYS A 115 2.57 -20.27 -10.33
N ASN A 116 2.26 -19.33 -11.23
CA ASN A 116 2.97 -18.06 -11.33
C ASN A 116 2.14 -16.98 -10.62
N TYR A 117 2.66 -16.44 -9.52
CA TYR A 117 2.02 -15.32 -8.82
C TYR A 117 2.58 -14.02 -9.38
N LEU A 118 1.71 -13.24 -10.00
CA LEU A 118 2.05 -11.94 -10.58
C LEU A 118 1.88 -10.87 -9.50
N THR A 119 2.93 -10.12 -9.20
CA THR A 119 2.94 -9.06 -8.19
C THR A 119 3.53 -7.78 -8.75
N GLY A 120 3.19 -6.63 -8.16
CA GLY A 120 3.70 -5.34 -8.62
C GLY A 120 3.42 -5.03 -10.10
N MET A 121 3.99 -3.92 -10.57
CA MET A 121 3.77 -3.42 -11.94
C MET A 121 4.83 -3.89 -12.94
N ASP A 122 6.05 -4.20 -12.48
CA ASP A 122 7.18 -4.61 -13.33
C ASP A 122 6.95 -5.97 -14.02
N PRO A 123 7.49 -6.24 -15.22
CA PRO A 123 7.40 -7.56 -15.85
C PRO A 123 7.91 -8.70 -14.95
N PHE A 124 7.37 -9.90 -15.13
CA PHE A 124 7.80 -11.11 -14.43
C PHE A 124 8.66 -11.99 -15.35
N ASP A 125 9.93 -12.17 -15.01
CA ASP A 125 10.89 -12.94 -15.79
C ASP A 125 11.17 -14.29 -15.13
N THR A 126 11.15 -15.36 -15.92
CA THR A 126 11.63 -16.69 -15.52
C THR A 126 12.79 -17.10 -16.43
N ARG A 127 13.98 -17.30 -15.85
CA ARG A 127 15.19 -17.67 -16.58
C ARG A 127 15.40 -19.19 -16.55
N PHE A 128 15.69 -19.75 -17.73
CA PHE A 128 15.88 -21.18 -17.96
C PHE A 128 17.24 -21.49 -18.54
N ARG A 129 17.75 -22.68 -18.22
CA ARG A 129 18.94 -23.30 -18.81
C ARG A 129 18.55 -24.36 -19.84
N THR A 130 19.25 -24.38 -20.95
CA THR A 130 19.16 -25.43 -21.97
C THR A 130 20.36 -26.39 -21.90
N SER A 131 20.21 -27.57 -22.50
CA SER A 131 21.18 -28.65 -22.49
C SER A 131 21.51 -29.04 -23.94
N THR A 132 22.78 -28.87 -24.31
CA THR A 132 23.33 -29.23 -25.62
C THR A 132 23.73 -30.70 -25.71
N LYS A 133 23.45 -31.50 -24.68
CA LYS A 133 23.82 -32.92 -24.62
C LYS A 133 22.99 -33.71 -25.62
N GLU A 134 23.63 -34.62 -26.35
CA GLU A 134 22.93 -35.61 -27.17
C GLU A 134 21.97 -36.42 -26.29
N TYR A 135 20.68 -36.44 -26.65
CA TYR A 135 19.72 -37.33 -26.02
C TYR A 135 19.88 -38.73 -26.63
N ARG A 136 19.94 -39.75 -25.77
CA ARG A 136 20.07 -41.16 -26.19
C ARG A 136 18.90 -41.96 -25.65
N ASN A 137 18.36 -42.84 -26.48
CA ASN A 137 17.35 -43.79 -26.07
C ASN A 137 17.88 -44.66 -24.91
N THR A 138 17.13 -44.76 -23.81
CA THR A 138 17.59 -45.47 -22.61
C THR A 138 17.76 -46.97 -22.87
N ASP A 139 16.97 -47.56 -23.76
CA ASP A 139 16.98 -49.00 -24.07
C ASP A 139 17.98 -49.35 -25.19
N THR A 140 18.02 -48.56 -26.27
CA THR A 140 18.83 -48.85 -27.47
C THR A 140 20.17 -48.12 -27.49
N ASN A 141 20.35 -47.10 -26.66
CA ASN A 141 21.51 -46.19 -26.63
C ASN A 141 21.78 -45.43 -27.94
N GLU A 142 20.80 -45.42 -28.86
CA GLU A 142 20.85 -44.67 -30.11
C GLU A 142 20.64 -43.17 -29.87
N VAL A 143 21.35 -42.33 -30.64
CA VAL A 143 21.16 -40.88 -30.60
C VAL A 143 19.79 -40.56 -31.18
N ILE A 144 18.99 -39.80 -30.44
CA ILE A 144 17.69 -39.32 -30.89
C ILE A 144 17.88 -38.06 -31.72
N ASP A 145 17.11 -37.95 -32.80
CA ASP A 145 17.04 -36.73 -33.58
C ASP A 145 16.29 -35.66 -32.78
N THR A 146 17.03 -34.69 -32.25
CA THR A 146 16.52 -33.53 -31.52
C THR A 146 16.56 -32.26 -32.39
N SER A 147 16.51 -32.37 -33.71
CA SER A 147 16.59 -31.22 -34.63
C SER A 147 15.59 -30.09 -34.35
N LEU A 148 14.44 -30.42 -33.73
CA LEU A 148 13.49 -29.49 -33.15
C LEU A 148 12.81 -30.21 -31.97
N VAL A 149 12.67 -29.58 -30.80
CA VAL A 149 11.94 -30.20 -29.68
C VAL A 149 10.93 -29.21 -29.13
N ASP A 150 9.66 -29.59 -29.19
CA ASP A 150 8.56 -28.83 -28.62
C ASP A 150 8.34 -29.19 -27.14
N TYR A 151 8.08 -28.16 -26.32
CA TYR A 151 7.66 -28.28 -24.92
C TYR A 151 6.32 -27.60 -24.72
N PHE A 152 5.38 -28.29 -24.07
CA PHE A 152 4.11 -27.71 -23.66
C PHE A 152 4.24 -27.16 -22.24
N THR A 153 3.77 -25.95 -22.00
CA THR A 153 3.78 -25.35 -20.66
C THR A 153 2.43 -25.56 -20.00
N PHE A 154 2.40 -26.33 -18.91
CA PHE A 154 1.27 -26.37 -17.99
C PHE A 154 1.41 -25.20 -17.00
N GLY A 155 0.88 -24.03 -17.36
CA GLY A 155 0.94 -22.83 -16.52
C GLY A 155 -0.39 -22.49 -15.87
N LYS A 156 -0.30 -21.81 -14.73
CA LYS A 156 -1.36 -21.04 -14.09
C LYS A 156 -0.76 -19.68 -13.72
N ILE A 157 -1.55 -18.61 -13.90
CA ILE A 157 -1.21 -17.27 -13.42
C ILE A 157 -2.23 -16.86 -12.36
N SER A 158 -1.79 -16.14 -11.35
CA SER A 158 -2.65 -15.55 -10.33
C SER A 158 -2.31 -14.07 -10.17
N ASN A 159 -3.33 -13.20 -10.16
CA ASN A 159 -3.12 -11.76 -10.07
C ASN A 159 -3.11 -11.30 -8.60
N PHE A 160 -1.94 -10.88 -8.14
CA PHE A 160 -1.66 -10.25 -6.85
C PHE A 160 -0.94 -8.91 -7.03
N THR A 161 -1.20 -8.24 -8.15
CA THR A 161 -0.55 -6.96 -8.49
C THR A 161 -1.13 -5.78 -7.71
N GLY A 162 -2.29 -5.97 -7.08
CA GLY A 162 -3.10 -4.90 -6.47
C GLY A 162 -4.03 -4.21 -7.46
N ALA A 163 -3.91 -4.48 -8.76
CA ALA A 163 -4.70 -3.85 -9.83
C ALA A 163 -5.26 -4.91 -10.80
N ARG A 164 -6.40 -4.63 -11.44
CA ARG A 164 -6.86 -5.48 -12.54
C ARG A 164 -5.87 -5.37 -13.70
N ILE A 165 -5.57 -6.51 -14.33
CA ILE A 165 -4.73 -6.57 -15.52
C ILE A 165 -5.64 -6.45 -16.75
N THR A 166 -5.36 -5.51 -17.65
CA THR A 166 -6.14 -5.29 -18.88
C THR A 166 -5.60 -6.06 -20.08
N GLY A 167 -4.36 -6.54 -19.99
CA GLY A 167 -3.71 -7.33 -21.03
C GLY A 167 -2.44 -8.01 -20.51
N LEU A 168 -2.01 -9.07 -21.20
CA LEU A 168 -0.83 -9.86 -20.85
C LEU A 168 -0.01 -10.13 -22.11
N ASN A 169 1.29 -9.84 -22.04
CA ASN A 169 2.24 -10.19 -23.09
C ASN A 169 3.20 -11.26 -22.60
N ILE A 170 3.40 -12.30 -23.40
CA ILE A 170 4.39 -13.33 -23.12
C ILE A 170 5.45 -13.30 -24.20
N GLU A 171 6.69 -13.08 -23.80
CA GLU A 171 7.83 -12.93 -24.68
C GLU A 171 8.90 -13.97 -24.37
N VAL A 172 9.55 -14.47 -25.40
CA VAL A 172 10.75 -15.29 -25.28
C VAL A 172 11.97 -14.44 -25.63
N LEU A 173 12.87 -14.31 -24.66
CA LEU A 173 14.06 -13.45 -24.74
C LEU A 173 15.33 -14.30 -24.65
N ASP A 174 16.40 -13.82 -25.26
CA ASP A 174 17.74 -14.37 -25.07
C ASP A 174 18.29 -14.06 -23.66
N LYS A 175 19.48 -14.59 -23.36
CA LYS A 175 20.17 -14.42 -22.07
C LYS A 175 20.41 -12.96 -21.68
N ASP A 176 20.47 -12.05 -22.65
CA ASP A 176 20.73 -10.61 -22.47
C ASP A 176 19.43 -9.80 -22.40
N GLY A 177 18.26 -10.46 -22.48
CA GLY A 177 16.94 -9.84 -22.36
C GLY A 177 16.42 -9.25 -23.67
N LYS A 178 16.99 -9.62 -24.83
CA LYS A 178 16.51 -9.21 -26.15
C LYS A 178 15.54 -10.26 -26.70
N LEU A 179 14.47 -9.80 -27.36
CA LEU A 179 13.48 -10.66 -28.00
C LEU A 179 14.13 -11.61 -29.02
N MET A 180 13.77 -12.89 -28.96
CA MET A 180 14.28 -13.93 -29.86
C MET A 180 13.93 -13.62 -31.33
N ASP A 181 14.85 -13.94 -32.25
CA ASP A 181 14.69 -13.67 -33.69
C ASP A 181 13.92 -14.80 -34.38
N PRO A 182 12.67 -14.57 -34.84
CA PRO A 182 11.88 -15.60 -35.49
C PRO A 182 12.38 -15.96 -36.90
N THR A 183 13.33 -15.19 -37.46
CA THR A 183 13.93 -15.47 -38.78
C THR A 183 15.09 -16.46 -38.70
N ASP A 184 15.59 -16.75 -37.50
CA ASP A 184 16.62 -17.75 -37.23
C ASP A 184 16.15 -18.80 -36.19
N PRO A 185 15.12 -19.61 -36.51
CA PRO A 185 14.53 -20.57 -35.58
C PRO A 185 15.53 -21.65 -35.12
N ALA A 186 16.61 -21.87 -35.87
CA ALA A 186 17.66 -22.82 -35.48
C ALA A 186 18.44 -22.35 -34.24
N ASN A 187 18.46 -21.05 -33.95
CA ASN A 187 19.20 -20.47 -32.81
C ASN A 187 18.29 -19.70 -31.83
N ALA A 188 17.00 -20.02 -31.80
CA ALA A 188 16.01 -19.30 -31.00
C ALA A 188 15.08 -20.25 -30.24
N VAL A 189 14.54 -19.77 -29.12
CA VAL A 189 13.33 -20.35 -28.53
C VAL A 189 12.15 -19.57 -29.08
N LEU A 190 11.16 -20.27 -29.65
CA LEU A 190 10.00 -19.66 -30.30
C LEU A 190 8.72 -20.39 -29.89
N PHE A 191 7.60 -19.69 -29.81
CA PHE A 191 6.29 -20.30 -29.62
C PHE A 191 5.91 -21.16 -30.83
N ASN A 192 5.52 -22.42 -30.59
CA ASN A 192 4.93 -23.26 -31.63
C ASN A 192 3.45 -22.87 -31.83
N THR A 193 3.20 -21.95 -32.75
CA THR A 193 1.85 -21.47 -33.07
C THR A 193 1.03 -22.45 -33.91
N ALA A 194 1.64 -23.52 -34.43
CA ALA A 194 0.95 -24.56 -35.18
C ALA A 194 0.22 -25.58 -34.27
N ALA A 195 0.64 -25.73 -33.01
CA ALA A 195 0.07 -26.65 -32.02
C ALA A 195 -1.29 -26.20 -31.42
N THR A 196 -2.19 -25.64 -32.24
CA THR A 196 -3.47 -25.07 -31.80
C THR A 196 -4.43 -26.08 -31.14
N LYS A 197 -4.35 -27.36 -31.50
CA LYS A 197 -5.27 -28.41 -31.05
C LYS A 197 -5.11 -28.80 -29.58
N ILE A 198 -3.94 -28.59 -29.00
CA ILE A 198 -3.68 -28.84 -27.58
C ILE A 198 -3.93 -27.59 -26.72
N GLY A 199 -4.43 -26.51 -27.31
CA GLY A 199 -4.89 -25.31 -26.64
C GLY A 199 -3.75 -24.37 -26.29
N LEU A 200 -3.57 -23.36 -27.14
CA LEU A 200 -2.73 -22.20 -26.90
C LEU A 200 -3.61 -21.06 -26.37
N GLY A 201 -3.28 -20.52 -25.21
CA GLY A 201 -3.96 -19.33 -24.69
C GLY A 201 -4.12 -19.30 -23.17
N ALA A 202 -4.76 -18.22 -22.72
CA ALA A 202 -5.12 -17.99 -21.33
C ALA A 202 -6.65 -18.05 -21.15
N SER A 203 -7.10 -18.67 -20.05
CA SER A 203 -8.53 -18.72 -19.68
C SER A 203 -8.69 -18.77 -18.17
N LEU A 204 -9.81 -18.26 -17.65
CA LEU A 204 -10.15 -18.50 -16.24
C LEU A 204 -10.29 -20.02 -15.97
N THR A 205 -10.21 -20.38 -14.69
CA THR A 205 -10.42 -21.77 -14.26
C THR A 205 -11.85 -22.23 -14.57
N ASP A 206 -11.98 -23.54 -14.80
CA ASP A 206 -13.28 -24.17 -14.99
C ASP A 206 -14.05 -24.15 -13.66
N GLY A 207 -15.38 -24.32 -13.69
CA GLY A 207 -16.22 -24.29 -12.49
C GLY A 207 -17.03 -23.01 -12.32
N LEU A 208 -16.43 -21.86 -12.65
CA LEU A 208 -17.13 -20.57 -12.65
C LEU A 208 -17.79 -20.26 -14.00
N PHE A 209 -17.05 -20.51 -15.09
CA PHE A 209 -17.48 -20.25 -16.45
C PHE A 209 -17.24 -21.50 -17.30
N GLY A 210 -18.24 -21.93 -18.05
CA GLY A 210 -18.20 -23.13 -18.86
C GLY A 210 -18.93 -24.29 -18.21
N ASN A 211 -18.34 -25.47 -18.31
CA ASN A 211 -18.87 -26.67 -17.66
C ASN A 211 -17.97 -27.01 -16.46
N GLY A 212 -18.53 -27.67 -15.46
CA GLY A 212 -17.82 -28.06 -14.22
C GLY A 212 -18.26 -27.23 -13.01
N GLY A 213 -17.89 -27.66 -11.80
CA GLY A 213 -18.05 -26.90 -10.54
C GLY A 213 -19.35 -27.16 -9.78
N GLN A 214 -20.45 -27.51 -10.46
CA GLN A 214 -21.76 -27.78 -9.85
C GLN A 214 -22.31 -29.15 -10.26
N GLU A 215 -21.45 -30.16 -10.30
CA GLU A 215 -21.78 -31.51 -10.77
C GLU A 215 -22.62 -32.27 -9.74
N GLY A 216 -23.37 -33.31 -10.13
CA GLY A 216 -24.06 -34.24 -9.22
C GLY A 216 -23.84 -35.68 -9.69
N GLU A 217 -24.27 -36.69 -8.91
CA GLU A 217 -23.97 -38.11 -9.18
C GLU A 217 -24.38 -38.59 -10.60
N ASP A 218 -25.30 -37.89 -11.29
CA ASP A 218 -25.84 -38.30 -12.61
C ASP A 218 -26.05 -37.17 -13.67
N GLU A 219 -25.52 -35.94 -13.51
CA GLU A 219 -25.89 -34.79 -14.39
C GLU A 219 -24.78 -33.96 -15.06
N ALA A 220 -25.17 -33.29 -16.15
CA ALA A 220 -24.37 -32.36 -16.95
C ALA A 220 -23.89 -31.17 -16.10
N SER A 221 -22.58 -30.94 -16.11
CA SER A 221 -21.96 -29.93 -15.26
C SER A 221 -22.23 -28.51 -15.75
N THR A 222 -22.48 -27.60 -14.81
CA THR A 222 -22.77 -26.17 -15.08
C THR A 222 -21.80 -25.26 -14.35
N GLY A 223 -21.25 -24.28 -15.06
CA GLY A 223 -20.50 -23.19 -14.44
C GLY A 223 -21.38 -22.32 -13.54
N PHE A 224 -20.81 -21.85 -12.43
CA PHE A 224 -21.50 -21.07 -11.41
C PHE A 224 -22.11 -19.76 -11.93
N PHE A 225 -21.38 -19.00 -12.76
CA PHE A 225 -21.88 -17.77 -13.38
C PHE A 225 -22.47 -18.04 -14.77
N VAL A 226 -21.72 -18.74 -15.63
CA VAL A 226 -22.11 -19.00 -17.02
C VAL A 226 -21.88 -20.46 -17.36
N SER A 227 -22.91 -21.16 -17.82
CA SER A 227 -22.83 -22.55 -18.28
C SER A 227 -22.33 -22.64 -19.73
N GLY A 228 -21.63 -23.72 -20.09
CA GLY A 228 -21.31 -24.07 -21.49
C GLY A 228 -20.15 -23.30 -22.14
N THR A 229 -19.92 -22.03 -21.77
CA THR A 229 -18.86 -21.20 -22.35
C THR A 229 -17.83 -20.75 -21.32
N LYS A 230 -16.56 -21.09 -21.55
CA LYS A 230 -15.44 -20.65 -20.71
C LYS A 230 -15.12 -19.18 -20.92
N ALA A 231 -14.66 -18.50 -19.88
CA ALA A 231 -14.09 -17.17 -19.98
C ALA A 231 -12.63 -17.26 -20.46
N VAL A 232 -12.36 -16.79 -21.68
CA VAL A 232 -11.04 -16.79 -22.32
C VAL A 232 -10.59 -15.37 -22.58
N PHE A 233 -9.28 -15.12 -22.44
CA PHE A 233 -8.70 -13.84 -22.84
C PHE A 233 -8.76 -13.71 -24.36
N THR A 234 -9.04 -12.52 -24.89
CA THR A 234 -8.87 -12.28 -26.33
C THR A 234 -7.42 -12.49 -26.71
N GLN A 235 -7.18 -13.03 -27.89
CA GLN A 235 -5.84 -13.23 -28.42
C GLN A 235 -5.60 -12.16 -29.47
N ASP A 236 -5.00 -11.05 -29.04
CA ASP A 236 -4.90 -9.83 -29.84
C ASP A 236 -3.84 -9.97 -30.93
N ALA A 237 -2.73 -10.64 -30.61
CA ALA A 237 -1.71 -11.01 -31.58
C ALA A 237 -0.97 -12.31 -31.20
N VAL A 238 -0.51 -13.01 -32.25
CA VAL A 238 0.25 -14.25 -32.12
C VAL A 238 1.45 -14.18 -33.05
N ALA A 239 2.64 -14.11 -32.47
CA ALA A 239 3.91 -14.20 -33.17
C ALA A 239 4.73 -15.37 -32.62
N LEU A 240 5.75 -15.79 -33.39
CA LEU A 240 6.64 -16.87 -32.97
C LEU A 240 7.49 -16.50 -31.75
N ASN A 241 7.63 -15.23 -31.40
CA ASN A 241 8.41 -14.78 -30.24
C ASN A 241 7.60 -13.98 -29.21
N LYS A 242 6.31 -13.73 -29.49
CA LYS A 242 5.42 -12.95 -28.62
C LYS A 242 3.97 -13.43 -28.72
N LEU A 243 3.32 -13.62 -27.57
CA LEU A 243 1.87 -13.85 -27.47
C LEU A 243 1.24 -12.65 -26.74
N GLU A 244 0.19 -12.07 -27.33
CA GLU A 244 -0.53 -10.93 -26.76
C GLU A 244 -1.97 -11.35 -26.43
N PHE A 245 -2.36 -11.15 -25.17
CA PHE A 245 -3.69 -11.42 -24.65
C PHE A 245 -4.35 -10.13 -24.17
N GLY A 246 -5.58 -9.89 -24.57
CA GLY A 246 -6.35 -8.70 -24.20
C GLY A 246 -7.42 -9.00 -23.15
N ALA A 247 -8.60 -8.39 -23.34
CA ALA A 247 -9.71 -8.40 -22.41
C ALA A 247 -10.40 -9.77 -22.24
N LEU A 248 -11.12 -9.93 -21.13
CA LEU A 248 -12.16 -10.95 -20.96
C LEU A 248 -13.49 -10.38 -21.46
N THR A 249 -14.10 -11.02 -22.47
CA THR A 249 -15.26 -10.47 -23.21
C THR A 249 -16.55 -11.27 -23.05
N LEU A 250 -16.54 -12.32 -22.20
CA LEU A 250 -17.73 -13.12 -21.95
C LEU A 250 -18.78 -12.28 -21.21
N ASP A 251 -19.98 -12.13 -21.78
CA ASP A 251 -21.06 -11.27 -21.24
C ASP A 251 -21.36 -11.51 -19.75
N GLY A 252 -21.45 -12.77 -19.31
CA GLY A 252 -21.69 -13.08 -17.89
C GLY A 252 -20.50 -12.83 -16.97
N TYR A 253 -19.28 -12.68 -17.50
CA TYR A 253 -18.13 -12.14 -16.75
C TYR A 253 -18.19 -10.62 -16.73
N THR A 254 -18.29 -9.98 -17.89
CA THR A 254 -18.22 -8.51 -18.02
C THR A 254 -19.33 -7.79 -17.29
N LYS A 255 -20.54 -8.37 -17.28
CA LYS A 255 -21.70 -7.85 -16.53
C LYS A 255 -21.40 -7.61 -15.04
N HIS A 256 -20.54 -8.43 -14.44
CA HIS A 256 -20.26 -8.37 -13.00
C HIS A 256 -18.86 -7.85 -12.69
N PHE A 257 -17.87 -8.17 -13.53
CA PHE A 257 -16.46 -7.97 -13.23
C PHE A 257 -15.74 -7.03 -14.21
N GLY A 258 -16.43 -6.56 -15.25
CA GLY A 258 -15.84 -5.76 -16.32
C GLY A 258 -14.94 -6.58 -17.24
N GLU A 259 -14.04 -5.92 -17.96
CA GLU A 259 -13.20 -6.57 -18.99
C GLU A 259 -11.81 -6.99 -18.50
N GLY A 260 -11.39 -6.50 -17.33
CA GLY A 260 -10.07 -6.77 -16.77
C GLY A 260 -9.99 -8.10 -16.03
N TYR A 261 -8.79 -8.66 -15.95
CA TYR A 261 -8.47 -9.81 -15.10
C TYR A 261 -8.26 -9.36 -13.65
N LEU A 262 -9.16 -9.80 -12.76
CA LEU A 262 -9.25 -9.27 -11.40
C LEU A 262 -8.03 -9.58 -10.55
N ASP A 263 -7.66 -8.62 -9.70
CA ASP A 263 -6.71 -8.82 -8.61
C ASP A 263 -7.38 -9.50 -7.41
N ASN A 264 -6.57 -10.13 -6.56
CA ASN A 264 -7.00 -10.72 -5.30
C ASN A 264 -7.85 -9.81 -4.40
N THR A 265 -7.62 -8.50 -4.39
CA THR A 265 -8.40 -7.57 -3.58
C THR A 265 -9.75 -7.20 -4.22
N MET A 266 -10.00 -7.65 -5.45
CA MET A 266 -11.18 -7.37 -6.25
C MET A 266 -12.04 -8.62 -6.48
N VAL A 267 -11.72 -9.76 -5.85
CA VAL A 267 -12.59 -10.94 -5.94
C VAL A 267 -13.67 -10.88 -4.86
N PRO A 268 -14.92 -11.20 -5.19
CA PRO A 268 -16.00 -11.27 -4.21
C PRO A 268 -15.82 -12.45 -3.25
N ASP A 269 -16.44 -12.32 -2.08
CA ASP A 269 -16.66 -13.45 -1.19
C ASP A 269 -17.71 -14.40 -1.78
N GLY A 270 -17.43 -15.70 -1.64
CA GLY A 270 -18.29 -16.81 -1.98
C GLY A 270 -18.73 -17.55 -0.72
N MET A 271 -19.93 -18.11 -0.77
CA MET A 271 -20.48 -19.00 0.24
C MET A 271 -20.26 -20.44 -0.23
N PHE A 272 -19.36 -21.15 0.44
CA PHE A 272 -18.94 -22.50 0.11
C PHE A 272 -19.61 -23.51 1.05
N TRP A 273 -20.17 -24.54 0.43
CA TRP A 273 -20.90 -25.61 1.09
C TRP A 273 -20.17 -26.93 0.92
N ASP A 274 -19.61 -27.45 2.00
CA ASP A 274 -19.04 -28.78 2.05
C ASP A 274 -20.15 -29.84 2.23
N TYR A 275 -20.74 -30.25 1.11
CA TYR A 275 -21.75 -31.30 1.07
C TYR A 275 -21.18 -32.71 1.33
N SER A 276 -19.85 -32.85 1.26
CA SER A 276 -19.15 -34.12 1.27
C SER A 276 -18.49 -34.44 2.63
N ASN A 277 -18.48 -33.47 3.55
CA ASN A 277 -17.73 -33.49 4.81
C ASN A 277 -16.22 -33.72 4.60
N GLY A 278 -15.64 -32.98 3.65
CA GLY A 278 -14.21 -32.91 3.39
C GLY A 278 -13.66 -34.02 2.49
N VAL A 279 -14.56 -34.73 1.78
CA VAL A 279 -14.17 -35.76 0.80
C VAL A 279 -13.95 -35.15 -0.58
N GLU A 280 -14.80 -34.18 -0.95
CA GLU A 280 -14.76 -33.43 -2.20
C GLU A 280 -14.61 -31.93 -1.89
N GLU A 281 -14.27 -31.16 -2.92
CA GLU A 281 -14.18 -29.70 -2.81
C GLU A 281 -15.55 -29.10 -2.50
N ALA A 282 -15.59 -28.11 -1.61
CA ALA A 282 -16.82 -27.43 -1.23
C ALA A 282 -17.46 -26.73 -2.46
N ALA A 283 -18.77 -26.90 -2.62
CA ALA A 283 -19.49 -26.28 -3.72
C ALA A 283 -19.79 -24.80 -3.43
N LEU A 284 -19.51 -23.92 -4.39
CA LEU A 284 -19.90 -22.52 -4.30
C LEU A 284 -21.42 -22.38 -4.51
N VAL A 285 -22.15 -21.87 -3.52
CA VAL A 285 -23.63 -21.78 -3.57
C VAL A 285 -24.11 -20.38 -3.92
N ALA A 286 -23.47 -19.37 -3.35
CA ALA A 286 -23.82 -17.98 -3.51
C ALA A 286 -22.57 -17.12 -3.46
N TRP A 287 -22.66 -15.87 -3.91
CA TRP A 287 -21.58 -14.91 -3.86
C TRP A 287 -22.09 -13.54 -3.40
N ASN A 288 -21.23 -12.73 -2.80
CA ASN A 288 -21.61 -11.41 -2.31
C ASN A 288 -21.53 -10.35 -3.43
N ASN A 289 -22.66 -10.10 -4.08
CA ASN A 289 -22.82 -9.09 -5.11
C ASN A 289 -23.23 -7.76 -4.48
N LEU A 290 -22.26 -6.91 -4.12
CA LEU A 290 -22.53 -5.66 -3.39
C LEU A 290 -23.47 -4.73 -4.16
N ALA A 291 -23.22 -4.51 -5.46
CA ALA A 291 -24.08 -3.72 -6.34
C ALA A 291 -25.48 -4.32 -6.52
N GLY A 292 -25.60 -5.66 -6.46
CA GLY A 292 -26.87 -6.39 -6.57
C GLY A 292 -27.68 -6.48 -5.29
N GLY A 293 -27.21 -5.90 -4.17
CA GLY A 293 -27.91 -5.94 -2.88
C GLY A 293 -27.45 -7.05 -1.93
N GLY A 294 -26.35 -7.74 -2.23
CA GLY A 294 -25.68 -8.69 -1.34
C GLY A 294 -25.62 -10.12 -1.87
N TRP A 295 -25.79 -11.09 -0.97
CA TRP A 295 -25.68 -12.52 -1.28
C TRP A 295 -26.65 -12.94 -2.38
N THR A 296 -26.10 -13.43 -3.49
CA THR A 296 -26.80 -13.76 -4.72
C THR A 296 -26.51 -15.21 -5.10
N TYR A 297 -27.54 -15.97 -5.45
CA TYR A 297 -27.39 -17.34 -5.91
C TYR A 297 -26.66 -17.41 -7.26
N GLY A 298 -25.80 -18.42 -7.44
CA GLY A 298 -25.31 -18.79 -8.77
C GLY A 298 -26.18 -19.88 -9.42
N ASN A 299 -25.68 -20.43 -10.52
CA ASN A 299 -26.29 -21.60 -11.17
C ASN A 299 -26.10 -22.83 -10.27
N LEU A 300 -27.20 -23.49 -9.93
CA LEU A 300 -27.24 -24.76 -9.20
C LEU A 300 -28.11 -25.74 -9.99
N THR A 301 -27.68 -26.99 -10.08
CA THR A 301 -28.50 -28.05 -10.67
C THR A 301 -29.64 -28.44 -9.74
N GLU A 302 -30.69 -29.08 -10.27
CA GLU A 302 -31.83 -29.53 -9.47
C GLU A 302 -31.40 -30.48 -8.35
N ILE A 303 -30.45 -31.37 -8.64
CA ILE A 303 -29.86 -32.28 -7.64
C ILE A 303 -29.19 -31.49 -6.50
N ARG A 304 -28.44 -30.43 -6.84
CA ARG A 304 -27.77 -29.59 -5.84
C ARG A 304 -28.75 -28.81 -5.00
N LEU A 305 -29.86 -28.33 -5.57
CA LEU A 305 -30.92 -27.65 -4.80
C LEU A 305 -31.57 -28.57 -3.77
N GLN A 306 -31.87 -29.81 -4.16
CA GLN A 306 -32.46 -30.80 -3.25
C GLN A 306 -31.51 -31.14 -2.10
N ALA A 307 -30.23 -31.37 -2.40
CA ALA A 307 -29.22 -31.67 -1.40
C ALA A 307 -28.96 -30.46 -0.47
N LEU A 308 -28.93 -29.24 -1.03
CA LEU A 308 -28.77 -28.00 -0.26
C LEU A 308 -29.92 -27.80 0.73
N ALA A 309 -31.17 -27.97 0.28
CA ALA A 309 -32.35 -27.86 1.13
C ALA A 309 -32.30 -28.88 2.29
N ALA A 310 -31.89 -30.13 2.00
CA ALA A 310 -31.72 -31.17 3.00
C ALA A 310 -30.65 -30.81 4.04
N SER A 311 -29.49 -30.31 3.62
CA SER A 311 -28.42 -29.87 4.53
C SER A 311 -28.84 -28.68 5.40
N LEU A 312 -29.64 -27.76 4.87
CA LEU A 312 -30.16 -26.61 5.61
C LEU A 312 -31.38 -26.97 6.49
N GLY A 313 -31.95 -28.17 6.34
CA GLY A 313 -33.13 -28.60 7.09
C GLY A 313 -34.42 -27.89 6.67
N VAL A 314 -34.51 -27.47 5.40
CA VAL A 314 -35.67 -26.76 4.83
C VAL A 314 -36.24 -27.49 3.61
N ASP A 315 -37.46 -27.14 3.21
CA ASP A 315 -38.02 -27.58 1.94
C ASP A 315 -37.38 -26.82 0.76
N VAL A 316 -37.25 -27.46 -0.41
CA VAL A 316 -36.67 -26.81 -1.62
C VAL A 316 -37.38 -25.50 -1.97
N SER A 317 -38.70 -25.43 -1.79
CA SER A 317 -39.46 -24.19 -2.05
C SER A 317 -39.10 -23.05 -1.09
N ALA A 318 -38.61 -23.36 0.12
CA ALA A 318 -38.19 -22.36 1.09
C ALA A 318 -36.86 -21.70 0.71
N LEU A 319 -36.06 -22.33 -0.17
CA LEU A 319 -34.86 -21.71 -0.74
C LEU A 319 -35.20 -20.47 -1.59
N ALA A 320 -36.43 -20.39 -2.12
CA ALA A 320 -36.86 -19.36 -3.07
C ALA A 320 -35.84 -19.17 -4.22
N TYR A 321 -35.22 -20.27 -4.65
CA TYR A 321 -34.10 -20.23 -5.57
C TYR A 321 -34.48 -19.73 -6.96
N ALA A 322 -33.69 -18.77 -7.44
CA ALA A 322 -33.55 -18.43 -8.84
C ALA A 322 -32.10 -17.98 -9.08
N SER A 323 -31.48 -18.47 -10.17
CA SER A 323 -30.11 -18.09 -10.49
C SER A 323 -30.00 -16.57 -10.71
N GLY A 324 -29.02 -15.95 -10.06
CA GLY A 324 -28.80 -14.51 -10.12
C GLY A 324 -29.70 -13.67 -9.19
N GLU A 325 -30.61 -14.29 -8.44
CA GLU A 325 -31.47 -13.59 -7.47
C GLU A 325 -30.89 -13.65 -6.05
N LEU A 326 -31.35 -12.73 -5.19
CA LEU A 326 -30.89 -12.63 -3.80
C LEU A 326 -31.26 -13.86 -2.97
N VAL A 327 -30.32 -14.28 -2.13
CA VAL A 327 -30.53 -15.34 -1.14
C VAL A 327 -31.40 -14.80 0.01
N PRO A 328 -32.51 -15.48 0.38
CA PRO A 328 -33.33 -15.03 1.50
C PRO A 328 -32.56 -14.99 2.82
N ALA A 329 -32.84 -13.99 3.66
CA ALA A 329 -32.14 -13.80 4.95
C ALA A 329 -32.23 -15.01 5.88
N GLU A 330 -33.35 -15.75 5.85
CA GLU A 330 -33.54 -16.98 6.64
C GLU A 330 -32.61 -18.10 6.18
N ILE A 331 -32.36 -18.21 4.86
CA ILE A 331 -31.43 -19.18 4.29
C ILE A 331 -29.98 -18.82 4.62
N LEU A 332 -29.63 -17.52 4.58
CA LEU A 332 -28.31 -17.06 5.03
C LEU A 332 -28.05 -17.39 6.51
N ALA A 333 -29.06 -17.19 7.36
CA ALA A 333 -28.96 -17.55 8.77
C ALA A 333 -28.78 -19.06 8.97
N ALA A 334 -29.55 -19.88 8.24
CA ALA A 334 -29.45 -21.34 8.28
C ALA A 334 -28.06 -21.82 7.78
N ALA A 335 -27.56 -21.28 6.67
CA ALA A 335 -26.24 -21.62 6.13
C ALA A 335 -25.13 -21.33 7.14
N LYS A 336 -25.22 -20.18 7.83
CA LYS A 336 -24.28 -19.83 8.91
C LYS A 336 -24.37 -20.81 10.09
N GLU A 337 -25.57 -21.22 10.49
CA GLU A 337 -25.76 -22.21 11.57
C GLU A 337 -25.18 -23.58 11.18
N GLN A 338 -25.30 -23.97 9.92
CA GLN A 338 -24.74 -25.22 9.37
C GLN A 338 -23.25 -25.14 9.04
N GLY A 339 -22.59 -24.01 9.31
CA GLY A 339 -21.15 -23.87 9.16
C GLY A 339 -20.66 -23.71 7.71
N PHE A 340 -21.48 -23.15 6.82
CA PHE A 340 -21.02 -22.82 5.47
C PHE A 340 -19.89 -21.79 5.55
N GLU A 341 -18.84 -22.00 4.77
CA GLU A 341 -17.67 -21.14 4.79
C GLU A 341 -17.88 -19.92 3.90
N VAL A 342 -17.39 -18.77 4.35
CA VAL A 342 -17.34 -17.56 3.54
C VAL A 342 -15.88 -17.27 3.24
N LEU A 343 -15.50 -17.48 1.99
CA LEU A 343 -14.12 -17.33 1.50
C LEU A 343 -14.11 -16.58 0.18
N PRO A 344 -13.00 -15.93 -0.20
CA PRO A 344 -12.88 -15.30 -1.52
C PRO A 344 -13.02 -16.31 -2.65
N ILE A 345 -13.73 -15.96 -3.73
CA ILE A 345 -13.81 -16.77 -4.95
C ILE A 345 -12.49 -16.62 -5.73
N GLU A 346 -11.46 -17.33 -5.27
CA GLU A 346 -10.12 -17.18 -5.79
C GLU A 346 -9.96 -17.57 -7.27
N ASP A 347 -10.89 -18.36 -7.79
CA ASP A 347 -10.90 -18.72 -9.20
C ASP A 347 -11.06 -17.51 -10.15
N LEU A 348 -11.62 -16.39 -9.67
CA LEU A 348 -11.71 -15.15 -10.44
C LEU A 348 -10.36 -14.42 -10.59
N ARG A 349 -9.40 -14.66 -9.69
CA ARG A 349 -8.02 -14.12 -9.78
C ARG A 349 -7.03 -15.12 -10.35
N ASN A 350 -7.52 -16.25 -10.88
CA ASN A 350 -6.73 -17.39 -11.34
C ASN A 350 -7.03 -17.72 -12.81
N ALA A 351 -6.00 -17.86 -13.63
CA ALA A 351 -6.15 -18.25 -15.03
C ALA A 351 -5.18 -19.37 -15.41
N ASN A 352 -5.68 -20.35 -16.15
CA ASN A 352 -4.86 -21.31 -16.87
C ASN A 352 -4.08 -20.57 -17.95
N LEU A 353 -2.78 -20.83 -18.06
CA LEU A 353 -1.92 -20.30 -19.10
C LEU A 353 -1.19 -21.44 -19.80
N ASN A 354 -1.57 -21.71 -21.06
CA ASN A 354 -0.98 -22.79 -21.83
C ASN A 354 -0.35 -22.25 -23.12
N TYR A 355 0.89 -22.62 -23.37
CA TYR A 355 1.60 -22.30 -24.60
C TYR A 355 2.67 -23.36 -24.87
N THR A 356 3.07 -23.50 -26.13
CA THR A 356 4.13 -24.41 -26.55
C THR A 356 5.34 -23.64 -27.04
N MET A 357 6.53 -24.14 -26.78
CA MET A 357 7.79 -23.57 -27.25
C MET A 357 8.59 -24.61 -28.01
N SER A 358 9.04 -24.27 -29.21
CA SER A 358 10.09 -24.97 -29.93
C SER A 358 11.44 -24.41 -29.50
N ILE A 359 12.36 -25.29 -29.10
CA ILE A 359 13.72 -24.92 -28.71
C ILE A 359 14.66 -25.23 -29.88
N GLY A 360 15.50 -24.26 -30.25
CA GLY A 360 16.65 -24.41 -31.15
C GLY A 360 17.96 -24.60 -30.38
N ASN A 361 19.11 -24.32 -31.01
CA ASN A 361 20.43 -24.31 -30.36
C ASN A 361 20.69 -22.92 -29.75
N ILE A 362 20.65 -22.80 -28.42
CA ILE A 362 20.58 -21.49 -27.77
C ILE A 362 21.98 -21.00 -27.38
N ASP A 363 22.38 -19.85 -27.90
CA ASP A 363 23.66 -19.24 -27.53
C ASP A 363 23.71 -18.91 -26.02
N GLY A 364 24.80 -19.33 -25.37
CA GLY A 364 24.97 -19.24 -23.92
C GLY A 364 24.10 -20.19 -23.10
N ASN A 365 23.35 -21.10 -23.74
CA ASN A 365 22.52 -22.14 -23.12
C ASN A 365 21.45 -21.59 -22.14
N GLU A 366 20.96 -20.38 -22.35
CA GLU A 366 19.97 -19.73 -21.48
C GLU A 366 18.95 -18.91 -22.28
N PHE A 367 17.71 -18.91 -21.81
CA PHE A 367 16.65 -18.04 -22.32
C PHE A 367 15.75 -17.58 -21.17
N VAL A 368 14.96 -16.54 -21.43
CA VAL A 368 14.01 -15.97 -20.46
C VAL A 368 12.61 -16.02 -21.06
N VAL A 369 11.63 -16.43 -20.26
CA VAL A 369 10.22 -16.18 -20.55
C VAL A 369 9.79 -14.99 -19.70
N ARG A 370 9.33 -13.92 -20.36
CA ARG A 370 8.82 -12.72 -19.71
C ARG A 370 7.30 -12.66 -19.81
N ILE A 371 6.64 -12.41 -18.69
CA ILE A 371 5.21 -12.07 -18.62
C ILE A 371 5.10 -10.59 -18.26
N SER A 372 4.79 -9.75 -19.26
CA SER A 372 4.51 -8.33 -19.07
C SER A 372 3.01 -8.11 -18.88
N LYS A 373 2.66 -7.23 -17.95
CA LYS A 373 1.29 -6.93 -17.55
C LYS A 373 0.91 -5.56 -18.08
N GLU A 374 -0.27 -5.45 -18.64
CA GLU A 374 -0.86 -4.18 -19.02
C GLU A 374 -1.92 -3.79 -17.99
N PHE A 375 -1.91 -2.52 -17.61
CA PHE A 375 -2.86 -1.95 -16.66
C PHE A 375 -3.63 -0.83 -17.33
N ALA A 376 -4.75 -0.44 -16.72
CA ALA A 376 -5.51 0.73 -17.16
C ALA A 376 -4.59 1.97 -17.25
N PRO A 377 -4.76 2.85 -18.25
CA PRO A 377 -3.87 4.01 -18.43
C PRO A 377 -3.72 4.88 -17.17
N ILE A 378 -4.79 5.08 -16.40
CA ILE A 378 -4.73 5.86 -15.16
C ILE A 378 -3.83 5.23 -14.08
N VAL A 379 -3.78 3.89 -14.02
CA VAL A 379 -2.91 3.13 -13.12
C VAL A 379 -1.46 3.19 -13.62
N ALA A 380 -1.26 3.01 -14.93
CA ALA A 380 0.06 3.02 -15.55
C ALA A 380 0.77 4.39 -15.49
N ASN A 381 0.01 5.50 -15.39
CA ASN A 381 0.55 6.85 -15.28
C ASN A 381 0.81 7.31 -13.83
N ALA A 382 0.45 6.52 -12.83
CA ALA A 382 0.71 6.87 -11.44
C ALA A 382 2.21 6.77 -11.09
N THR A 383 2.75 7.80 -10.44
CA THR A 383 4.20 7.91 -10.16
C THR A 383 4.57 7.79 -8.70
N THR A 384 3.63 8.09 -7.79
CA THR A 384 3.80 7.93 -6.34
C THR A 384 2.90 6.82 -5.81
N GLU A 385 3.20 6.30 -4.62
CA GLU A 385 2.38 5.25 -3.99
C GLU A 385 0.94 5.70 -3.76
N MET A 386 0.74 6.96 -3.33
CA MET A 386 -0.59 7.54 -3.14
C MET A 386 -1.35 7.64 -4.46
N GLN A 387 -0.69 8.14 -5.52
CA GLN A 387 -1.30 8.22 -6.85
C GLN A 387 -1.70 6.82 -7.34
N LEU A 388 -0.85 5.81 -7.13
CA LEU A 388 -1.13 4.43 -7.55
C LEU A 388 -2.35 3.86 -6.83
N LYS A 389 -2.45 4.03 -5.50
CA LYS A 389 -3.61 3.59 -4.71
C LYS A 389 -4.90 4.28 -5.17
N ASN A 390 -4.86 5.59 -5.37
CA ASN A 390 -6.02 6.36 -5.85
C ASN A 390 -6.43 5.94 -7.27
N ALA A 391 -5.46 5.72 -8.15
CA ALA A 391 -5.71 5.27 -9.52
C ALA A 391 -6.35 3.88 -9.57
N ILE A 392 -5.82 2.92 -8.79
CA ILE A 392 -6.36 1.57 -8.68
C ILE A 392 -7.79 1.60 -8.16
N TYR A 393 -8.06 2.39 -7.13
CA TYR A 393 -9.39 2.49 -6.54
C TYR A 393 -10.39 3.12 -7.51
N LEU A 394 -10.02 4.22 -8.17
CA LEU A 394 -10.86 4.87 -9.16
C LEU A 394 -11.13 3.95 -10.37
N ASP A 395 -10.09 3.27 -10.85
CA ASP A 395 -10.22 2.28 -11.93
C ASP A 395 -11.13 1.11 -11.52
N THR A 396 -11.06 0.67 -10.25
CA THR A 396 -11.95 -0.37 -9.72
C THR A 396 -13.40 0.08 -9.75
N LEU A 397 -13.72 1.26 -9.20
CA LEU A 397 -15.09 1.76 -9.15
C LEU A 397 -15.67 2.07 -10.54
N ALA A 398 -14.81 2.46 -11.47
CA ALA A 398 -15.16 2.69 -12.86
C ALA A 398 -15.44 1.38 -13.61
N ASN A 399 -14.67 0.32 -13.35
CA ASN A 399 -14.59 -0.83 -14.27
C ASN A 399 -14.85 -2.21 -13.64
N VAL A 400 -15.21 -2.29 -12.36
CA VAL A 400 -15.59 -3.55 -11.68
C VAL A 400 -17.05 -3.43 -11.17
N PRO A 401 -18.05 -3.75 -12.00
CA PRO A 401 -19.46 -3.41 -11.76
C PRO A 401 -20.03 -3.88 -10.42
N TYR A 402 -19.71 -5.10 -9.98
CA TYR A 402 -20.30 -5.65 -8.74
C TYR A 402 -19.88 -4.88 -7.47
N LEU A 403 -18.78 -4.12 -7.51
CA LEU A 403 -18.29 -3.31 -6.40
C LEU A 403 -18.92 -1.92 -6.36
N ASN A 404 -19.55 -1.48 -7.45
CA ASN A 404 -20.13 -0.15 -7.54
C ASN A 404 -21.58 -0.15 -7.03
N THR A 405 -21.78 0.37 -5.83
CA THR A 405 -23.09 0.40 -5.16
C THR A 405 -23.87 1.68 -5.38
N VAL A 406 -23.31 2.64 -6.11
CA VAL A 406 -23.96 3.91 -6.42
C VAL A 406 -24.37 3.91 -7.90
N GLU A 407 -25.67 3.76 -8.15
CA GLU A 407 -26.22 3.70 -9.50
C GLU A 407 -25.77 4.91 -10.36
N GLY A 408 -25.24 4.64 -11.56
CA GLY A 408 -24.80 5.66 -12.50
C GLY A 408 -23.45 6.33 -12.17
N SER A 409 -22.76 5.92 -11.10
CA SER A 409 -21.46 6.50 -10.74
C SER A 409 -20.30 5.92 -11.57
N ALA A 410 -20.42 4.68 -12.05
CA ALA A 410 -19.40 4.02 -12.85
C ALA A 410 -19.12 4.81 -14.14
N GLU A 411 -20.18 5.18 -14.86
CA GLU A 411 -20.11 5.92 -16.12
C GLU A 411 -19.50 7.31 -15.91
N LYS A 412 -19.76 7.94 -14.75
CA LYS A 412 -19.15 9.22 -14.41
C LYS A 412 -17.65 9.08 -14.12
N TYR A 413 -17.23 8.06 -13.37
CA TYR A 413 -15.81 7.80 -13.16
C TYR A 413 -15.09 7.46 -14.47
N GLN A 414 -15.72 6.66 -15.34
CA GLN A 414 -15.18 6.34 -16.67
C GLN A 414 -15.00 7.62 -17.50
N ALA A 415 -16.02 8.48 -17.57
CA ALA A 415 -15.93 9.76 -18.30
C ALA A 415 -14.83 10.68 -17.75
N ALA A 416 -14.68 10.73 -16.42
CA ALA A 416 -13.63 11.52 -15.77
C ALA A 416 -12.23 10.98 -16.09
N ILE A 417 -12.03 9.67 -16.01
CA ILE A 417 -10.77 9.00 -16.40
C ILE A 417 -10.47 9.28 -17.89
N GLU A 418 -11.45 9.12 -18.77
CA GLU A 418 -11.29 9.38 -20.21
C GLU A 418 -10.86 10.82 -20.48
N SER A 419 -11.48 11.79 -19.81
CA SER A 419 -11.10 13.21 -19.94
C SER A 419 -9.66 13.46 -19.49
N LEU A 420 -9.28 12.95 -18.31
CA LEU A 420 -7.92 13.11 -17.77
C LEU A 420 -6.85 12.50 -18.67
N ILE A 421 -7.11 11.30 -19.22
CA ILE A 421 -6.16 10.62 -20.09
C ILE A 421 -6.08 11.29 -21.48
N ALA A 422 -7.20 11.80 -22.00
CA ALA A 422 -7.24 12.48 -23.30
C ALA A 422 -6.41 13.77 -23.33
N GLU A 423 -6.24 14.46 -22.19
CA GLU A 423 -5.38 15.64 -22.07
C GLU A 423 -3.89 15.29 -22.30
N GLY A 424 -3.49 14.05 -22.02
CA GLY A 424 -2.15 13.53 -22.32
C GLY A 424 -1.01 14.16 -21.52
N ASN A 425 -1.30 14.95 -20.48
CA ASN A 425 -0.32 15.56 -19.61
C ASN A 425 -0.19 14.75 -18.30
N ALA A 426 0.95 14.08 -18.12
CA ALA A 426 1.21 13.27 -16.93
C ALA A 426 1.13 14.08 -15.62
N ASN A 427 1.45 15.38 -15.65
CA ASN A 427 1.33 16.23 -14.47
C ASN A 427 -0.13 16.50 -14.10
N ASP A 428 -1.03 16.61 -15.08
CA ASP A 428 -2.45 16.85 -14.82
C ASP A 428 -3.10 15.57 -14.25
N VAL A 429 -2.73 14.40 -14.77
CA VAL A 429 -3.13 13.10 -14.19
C VAL A 429 -2.62 12.95 -12.76
N ALA A 430 -1.35 13.26 -12.50
CA ALA A 430 -0.76 13.22 -11.16
C ALA A 430 -1.51 14.14 -10.18
N ARG A 431 -1.77 15.39 -10.58
CA ARG A 431 -2.54 16.34 -9.78
C ARG A 431 -3.97 15.89 -9.54
N ALA A 432 -4.62 15.29 -10.55
CA ALA A 432 -5.96 14.77 -10.39
C ALA A 432 -6.01 13.61 -9.37
N LEU A 433 -5.07 12.67 -9.47
CA LEU A 433 -4.94 11.57 -8.51
C LEU A 433 -4.64 12.05 -7.09
N GLU A 434 -3.87 13.14 -6.93
CA GLU A 434 -3.64 13.79 -5.63
C GLU A 434 -4.92 14.40 -5.05
N SER A 435 -5.80 14.94 -5.90
CA SER A 435 -7.08 15.53 -5.48
C SER A 435 -8.18 14.51 -5.16
N VAL A 436 -8.11 13.28 -5.71
CA VAL A 436 -9.12 12.22 -5.48
C VAL A 436 -9.04 11.65 -4.07
N GLY A 437 -7.83 11.58 -3.51
CA GLY A 437 -7.60 11.09 -2.14
C GLY A 437 -7.65 12.19 -1.09
N PHE A 438 -7.43 11.80 0.17
CA PHE A 438 -7.38 12.73 1.32
C PHE A 438 -5.92 12.97 1.77
N GLY A 439 -5.05 13.35 0.82
CA GLY A 439 -3.61 13.40 1.03
C GLY A 439 -3.12 14.40 2.10
N HIS A 440 -3.98 15.34 2.53
CA HIS A 440 -3.68 16.33 3.56
C HIS A 440 -4.23 15.97 4.96
N ALA A 441 -4.69 14.73 5.16
CA ALA A 441 -5.18 14.26 6.46
C ALA A 441 -4.26 14.58 7.66
N PRO A 442 -2.91 14.41 7.56
CA PRO A 442 -2.02 14.71 8.69
C PRO A 442 -2.06 16.17 9.16
N ALA A 443 -2.55 17.10 8.34
CA ALA A 443 -2.65 18.50 8.72
C ALA A 443 -3.64 18.73 9.88
N PHE A 444 -4.65 17.88 10.07
CA PHE A 444 -5.60 17.99 11.18
C PHE A 444 -4.92 17.80 12.54
N THR A 445 -4.12 16.73 12.67
CA THR A 445 -3.38 16.45 13.91
C THR A 445 -2.20 17.41 14.10
N SER A 446 -1.55 17.83 13.00
CA SER A 446 -0.51 18.88 13.04
C SER A 446 -1.05 20.23 13.52
N ILE A 447 -2.25 20.66 13.11
CA ILE A 447 -2.90 21.86 13.65
C ILE A 447 -3.05 21.74 15.18
N GLY A 448 -3.52 20.60 15.68
CA GLY A 448 -3.65 20.37 17.11
C GLY A 448 -2.29 20.50 17.84
N PHE A 449 -1.27 19.83 17.32
CA PHE A 449 0.09 19.92 17.85
C PHE A 449 0.61 21.37 17.88
N GLU A 450 0.47 22.09 16.78
CA GLU A 450 0.99 23.46 16.63
C GLU A 450 0.27 24.46 17.55
N THR A 451 -1.06 24.39 17.61
CA THR A 451 -1.89 25.25 18.47
C THR A 451 -1.58 25.05 19.96
N ALA A 452 -1.50 23.81 20.44
CA ALA A 452 -1.17 23.56 21.85
C ALA A 452 0.29 23.86 22.19
N ARG A 453 1.22 23.68 21.25
CA ARG A 453 2.61 24.05 21.46
C ARG A 453 2.77 25.55 21.73
N ASP A 454 1.97 26.38 21.07
CA ASP A 454 1.92 27.82 21.34
C ASP A 454 1.35 28.13 22.74
N GLN A 455 0.34 27.37 23.20
CA GLN A 455 -0.16 27.46 24.58
C GLN A 455 0.93 27.07 25.60
N VAL A 456 1.65 25.96 25.35
CA VAL A 456 2.80 25.52 26.16
C VAL A 456 3.88 26.60 26.20
N ALA A 457 4.19 27.22 25.06
CA ALA A 457 5.19 28.28 24.98
C ALA A 457 4.79 29.52 25.80
N ALA A 458 3.52 29.96 25.72
CA ALA A 458 2.99 31.07 26.51
C ALA A 458 3.10 30.86 28.01
N ILE A 459 2.87 29.63 28.48
CA ILE A 459 2.98 29.30 29.90
C ILE A 459 4.43 29.09 30.34
N THR A 460 5.28 28.49 29.49
CA THR A 460 6.61 28.05 29.94
C THR A 460 7.73 29.08 29.75
N ARG A 461 7.71 29.89 28.67
CA ARG A 461 8.89 30.71 28.31
C ARG A 461 9.06 31.98 29.13
N TYR A 462 7.98 32.74 29.36
CA TYR A 462 8.07 34.08 29.94
C TYR A 462 7.61 34.09 31.39
N VAL A 463 8.51 33.64 32.27
CA VAL A 463 8.26 33.62 33.71
C VAL A 463 8.22 35.06 34.24
N PRO A 464 7.16 35.47 34.97
CA PRO A 464 7.03 36.82 35.52
C PRO A 464 8.28 37.22 36.32
N TRP A 465 8.90 38.33 35.93
CA TRP A 465 10.01 38.93 36.62
C TRP A 465 9.52 39.67 37.87
N SER A 466 9.96 39.27 39.07
CA SER A 466 9.90 40.14 40.26
C SER A 466 11.13 41.07 40.28
N SER A 467 10.92 42.36 40.03
CA SER A 467 11.98 43.38 40.15
C SER A 467 12.37 43.59 41.61
N ASN A 468 13.32 42.80 42.12
CA ASN A 468 14.03 43.09 43.37
C ASN A 468 15.31 43.88 43.07
N ASN A 469 15.18 45.08 42.50
CA ASN A 469 16.30 46.02 42.45
C ASN A 469 16.51 46.66 43.84
N GLY A 470 17.24 45.95 44.69
CA GLY A 470 18.52 46.48 45.16
C GLY A 470 18.56 47.68 46.13
N ASN A 471 17.53 47.96 46.93
CA ASN A 471 17.71 48.69 48.19
C ASN A 471 17.05 47.95 49.36
N GLN A 472 17.83 47.06 49.98
CA GLN A 472 17.57 46.28 51.21
C GLN A 472 16.47 45.21 51.08
N LYS A 473 16.70 43.92 51.36
CA LYS A 473 17.54 43.34 52.42
C LYS A 473 18.38 42.18 51.89
N ALA A 474 19.66 42.22 52.26
CA ALA A 474 20.42 41.00 52.45
C ALA A 474 19.72 40.15 53.54
N ALA A 475 19.53 38.88 53.24
CA ALA A 475 19.60 37.81 54.23
C ALA A 475 20.47 36.75 53.56
N SER A 476 21.81 36.84 53.58
CA SER A 476 22.64 36.39 54.71
C SER A 476 21.88 35.47 55.66
N ASN A 477 22.20 34.18 55.61
CA ASN A 477 22.12 33.21 56.71
C ASN A 477 21.22 33.63 57.88
N ASP A 478 19.91 33.42 57.77
CA ASP A 478 19.14 33.09 58.98
C ASP A 478 17.84 32.37 58.65
N THR A 479 17.59 31.35 59.45
CA THR A 479 16.36 30.57 59.52
C THR A 479 15.19 31.44 59.96
N GLY A 480 14.14 31.49 59.13
CA GLY A 480 12.79 31.89 59.54
C GLY A 480 12.57 33.39 59.80
N SER A 481 11.99 34.09 58.82
CA SER A 481 11.01 35.13 59.12
C SER A 481 10.11 35.41 57.93
N TRP A 482 8.83 35.12 58.15
CA TRP A 482 7.67 35.27 57.29
C TRP A 482 6.98 36.59 57.65
N SER A 483 7.07 37.64 56.84
CA SER A 483 6.23 38.83 57.01
C SER A 483 6.40 39.85 55.88
N SER A 484 5.60 39.70 54.82
CA SER A 484 4.92 40.82 54.17
C SER A 484 3.74 40.25 53.39
N MET A 485 2.56 40.22 54.02
CA MET A 485 1.30 40.04 53.32
C MET A 485 0.98 41.38 52.63
N ASP A 486 1.24 41.44 51.33
CA ASP A 486 0.34 42.01 50.33
C ASP A 486 0.85 41.51 48.96
N SER A 487 -0.06 41.05 48.09
CA SER A 487 0.17 40.86 46.64
C SER A 487 0.98 39.61 46.12
N ASP A 488 0.52 38.37 46.39
CA ASP A 488 1.10 37.10 45.85
C ASP A 488 0.44 36.56 44.54
N LEU A 489 -0.34 37.40 43.84
CA LEU A 489 -1.09 37.01 42.63
C LEU A 489 -0.45 37.59 41.36
N TYR A 490 -0.32 36.75 40.35
CA TYR A 490 0.25 37.07 39.05
C TYR A 490 -0.80 36.83 37.98
N GLY A 491 -0.90 37.74 37.00
CA GLY A 491 -1.69 37.56 35.80
C GLY A 491 -0.83 37.76 34.56
N PHE A 492 -1.12 37.01 33.50
CA PHE A 492 -0.49 37.21 32.20
C PHE A 492 -1.49 37.10 31.05
N VAL A 493 -1.18 37.78 29.95
CA VAL A 493 -1.86 37.63 28.65
C VAL A 493 -0.79 37.58 27.57
N SER A 494 -0.92 36.65 26.63
CA SER A 494 0.08 36.34 25.61
C SER A 494 -0.57 36.00 24.27
N PRO A 495 -0.68 36.96 23.34
CA PRO A 495 -0.89 36.64 21.94
C PRO A 495 0.38 36.05 21.29
N SER A 496 0.22 35.04 20.44
CA SER A 496 1.25 34.54 19.53
C SER A 496 0.74 34.45 18.10
N LEU A 497 1.68 34.52 17.17
CA LEU A 497 1.52 34.19 15.77
C LEU A 497 2.65 33.23 15.40
N SER A 498 2.33 32.11 14.77
CA SER A 498 3.34 31.19 14.27
C SER A 498 2.96 30.61 12.91
N ARG A 499 3.98 30.22 12.14
CA ARG A 499 3.84 29.52 10.87
C ARG A 499 4.77 28.32 10.87
N SER A 500 4.25 27.17 10.45
CA SER A 500 4.98 25.91 10.30
C SER A 500 4.86 25.42 8.87
N GLU A 501 5.95 24.98 8.27
CA GLU A 501 6.00 24.43 6.90
C GLU A 501 6.36 22.95 7.03
N TYR A 502 5.53 22.06 6.46
CA TYR A 502 5.73 20.61 6.42
C TYR A 502 5.94 20.16 4.99
N ASP A 503 7.13 19.63 4.69
CA ASP A 503 7.45 19.11 3.36
C ASP A 503 6.60 17.86 3.02
N PRO A 504 6.33 17.61 1.72
CA PRO A 504 5.58 16.44 1.29
C PRO A 504 6.30 15.12 1.62
N LEU A 505 5.50 14.10 1.94
CA LEU A 505 5.97 12.72 2.13
C LEU A 505 5.64 11.88 0.89
N SER A 506 6.13 10.64 0.82
CA SER A 506 5.82 9.73 -0.30
C SER A 506 4.33 9.41 -0.44
N ASN A 507 3.56 9.58 0.63
CA ASN A 507 2.15 9.22 0.72
C ASN A 507 1.25 10.28 1.40
N ALA A 508 1.74 11.51 1.56
CA ALA A 508 0.97 12.65 2.05
C ALA A 508 1.45 13.95 1.41
N LEU A 509 0.52 14.89 1.23
CA LEU A 509 0.81 16.21 0.67
C LEU A 509 1.55 17.07 1.70
N GLY A 510 2.42 17.95 1.22
CA GLY A 510 3.01 19.01 2.03
C GLY A 510 2.02 20.14 2.28
N TYR A 511 2.16 20.82 3.41
CA TYR A 511 1.26 21.88 3.84
C TYR A 511 1.93 22.88 4.78
N ASP A 512 1.38 24.09 4.82
CA ASP A 512 1.75 25.15 5.75
C ASP A 512 0.65 25.35 6.78
N VAL A 513 1.00 25.47 8.07
CA VAL A 513 0.08 25.75 9.18
C VAL A 513 0.37 27.13 9.74
N ASP A 514 -0.58 28.05 9.61
CA ASP A 514 -0.58 29.35 10.26
C ASP A 514 -1.43 29.28 11.53
N VAL A 515 -0.91 29.80 12.65
CA VAL A 515 -1.60 29.79 13.95
C VAL A 515 -1.60 31.20 14.55
N TYR A 516 -2.78 31.65 14.96
CA TYR A 516 -2.96 32.72 15.92
C TYR A 516 -3.41 32.11 17.26
N SER A 517 -2.72 32.46 18.35
CA SER A 517 -3.13 32.05 19.69
C SER A 517 -3.22 33.22 20.64
N LEU A 518 -4.14 33.13 21.60
CA LEU A 518 -4.25 34.04 22.73
C LEU A 518 -4.36 33.22 24.02
N THR A 519 -3.33 33.29 24.86
CA THR A 519 -3.34 32.65 26.19
C THR A 519 -3.47 33.70 27.27
N ALA A 520 -4.33 33.47 28.25
CA ALA A 520 -4.40 34.27 29.47
C ALA A 520 -4.37 33.37 30.69
N GLY A 521 -3.68 33.79 31.75
CA GLY A 521 -3.59 32.97 32.95
C GLY A 521 -3.36 33.75 34.22
N ILE A 522 -3.65 33.07 35.33
CA ILE A 522 -3.43 33.54 36.67
C ILE A 522 -2.57 32.55 37.43
N GLU A 523 -1.69 33.04 38.29
CA GLU A 523 -0.78 32.24 39.07
C GLU A 523 -0.72 32.79 40.49
N LYS A 524 -0.70 31.89 41.47
CA LYS A 524 -0.59 32.24 42.87
C LYS A 524 0.65 31.59 43.46
N ARG A 525 1.45 32.39 44.17
CA ARG A 525 2.57 31.86 44.94
C ARG A 525 2.08 31.14 46.19
N LEU A 526 2.65 29.97 46.46
CA LEU A 526 2.29 29.17 47.63
C LEU A 526 3.08 29.65 48.86
N THR A 527 2.33 30.04 49.88
CA THR A 527 2.84 30.42 51.22
C THR A 527 3.77 29.32 51.76
N ASN A 528 4.87 29.72 52.38
CA ASN A 528 6.00 28.94 52.89
C ASN A 528 6.76 28.10 51.87
N THR A 529 6.66 28.38 50.57
CA THR A 529 7.35 27.58 49.54
C THR A 529 8.03 28.42 48.45
N ASN A 530 8.88 27.74 47.66
CA ASN A 530 9.46 28.26 46.42
C ASN A 530 8.64 27.87 45.19
N SER A 531 7.35 27.58 45.38
CA SER A 531 6.46 27.08 44.33
C SER A 531 5.29 28.03 44.10
N SER A 532 4.75 27.97 42.89
CA SER A 532 3.53 28.65 42.47
C SER A 532 2.68 27.69 41.64
N VAL A 533 1.38 27.93 41.66
CA VAL A 533 0.39 27.18 40.88
C VAL A 533 -0.49 28.16 40.14
N GLY A 534 -0.89 27.81 38.92
CA GLY A 534 -1.71 28.66 38.10
C GLY A 534 -2.63 27.89 37.16
N LEU A 535 -3.58 28.64 36.62
CA LEU A 535 -4.51 28.21 35.60
C LEU A 535 -4.39 29.16 34.41
N ALA A 536 -4.48 28.62 33.21
CA ALA A 536 -4.52 29.37 31.97
C ALA A 536 -5.70 28.89 31.12
N VAL A 537 -6.24 29.82 30.35
CA VAL A 537 -7.20 29.57 29.28
C VAL A 537 -6.64 30.12 27.98
N GLY A 538 -6.93 29.45 26.88
CA GLY A 538 -6.46 29.83 25.55
C GLY A 538 -7.57 29.83 24.53
N TYR A 539 -7.42 30.67 23.52
CA TYR A 539 -8.14 30.60 22.25
C TYR A 539 -7.12 30.47 21.12
N THR A 540 -7.46 29.69 20.09
CA THR A 540 -6.63 29.46 18.92
C THR A 540 -7.47 29.52 17.66
N ASP A 541 -6.92 30.15 16.63
CA ASP A 541 -7.42 30.17 15.26
C ASP A 541 -6.24 29.70 14.39
N ALA A 542 -6.47 28.70 13.55
CA ALA A 542 -5.42 28.09 12.75
C ALA A 542 -5.91 27.77 11.35
N THR A 543 -5.02 27.84 10.37
CA THR A 543 -5.29 27.46 8.99
C THR A 543 -4.15 26.60 8.46
N ALA A 544 -4.46 25.44 7.90
CA ALA A 544 -3.52 24.64 7.13
C ALA A 544 -3.82 24.73 5.64
N LYS A 545 -2.81 25.01 4.81
CA LYS A 545 -2.93 25.11 3.34
C LYS A 545 -1.96 24.17 2.66
N THR A 546 -2.43 23.41 1.68
CA THR A 546 -1.61 22.45 0.93
C THR A 546 -0.71 23.14 -0.11
N HIS A 547 0.49 22.61 -0.38
CA HIS A 547 1.50 23.24 -1.26
C HIS A 547 1.14 23.34 -2.76
N GLN A 548 -0.05 22.91 -3.16
CA GLN A 548 -0.57 23.01 -4.54
C GLN A 548 -2.04 23.48 -4.60
N ASP A 549 -2.52 24.13 -3.52
CA ASP A 549 -3.89 24.63 -3.40
C ASP A 549 -4.97 23.54 -3.63
N PHE A 550 -4.71 22.30 -3.18
CA PHE A 550 -5.71 21.21 -3.24
C PHE A 550 -6.79 21.32 -2.16
N GLY A 551 -6.68 22.31 -1.29
CA GLY A 551 -7.56 22.45 -0.15
C GLY A 551 -6.91 23.19 1.01
N GLU A 552 -7.78 23.53 1.96
CA GLU A 552 -7.44 24.18 3.21
C GLU A 552 -8.25 23.58 4.36
N ILE A 553 -7.68 23.64 5.56
CA ILE A 553 -8.37 23.30 6.81
C ILE A 553 -8.30 24.52 7.71
N GLU A 554 -9.46 24.97 8.18
CA GLU A 554 -9.57 26.00 9.21
C GLU A 554 -9.92 25.32 10.54
N ALA A 555 -9.35 25.80 11.65
CA ALA A 555 -9.64 25.28 12.97
C ALA A 555 -9.72 26.39 14.01
N ASP A 556 -10.77 26.33 14.82
CA ASP A 556 -10.96 27.16 16.02
C ASP A 556 -10.88 26.27 17.26
N GLY A 557 -10.25 26.77 18.33
CA GLY A 557 -10.09 25.99 19.55
C GLY A 557 -10.09 26.78 20.84
N TYR A 558 -10.47 26.10 21.91
CA TYR A 558 -10.37 26.61 23.27
C TYR A 558 -9.58 25.63 24.13
N SER A 559 -8.66 26.16 24.93
CA SER A 559 -7.84 25.36 25.83
C SER A 559 -7.96 25.80 27.28
N VAL A 560 -7.76 24.84 28.18
CA VAL A 560 -7.58 25.06 29.60
C VAL A 560 -6.35 24.30 30.07
N ALA A 561 -5.50 24.95 30.86
CA ALA A 561 -4.29 24.34 31.38
C ALA A 561 -4.06 24.69 32.85
N ALA A 562 -3.56 23.72 33.61
CA ALA A 562 -3.03 23.93 34.94
C ALA A 562 -1.51 23.81 34.90
N PHE A 563 -0.81 24.72 35.58
CA PHE A 563 0.64 24.73 35.60
C PHE A 563 1.18 25.00 37.00
N LYS A 564 2.42 24.53 37.23
CA LYS A 564 3.16 24.70 38.46
C LYS A 564 4.59 25.11 38.13
N ARG A 565 5.11 26.10 38.84
CA ARG A 565 6.52 26.49 38.77
C ARG A 565 7.17 26.31 40.13
N THR A 566 8.41 25.83 40.18
CA THR A 566 9.14 25.59 41.43
C THR A 566 10.60 25.94 41.26
N ARG A 567 11.09 26.88 42.10
CA ARG A 567 12.50 27.25 42.13
C ARG A 567 13.28 26.36 43.10
N PHE A 568 14.49 25.99 42.72
CA PHE A 568 15.39 25.18 43.55
C PHE A 568 16.84 25.66 43.43
N GLY A 569 17.60 25.51 44.52
CA GLY A 569 18.98 26.01 44.58
C GLY A 569 19.10 27.52 44.26
N GLU A 570 20.27 27.93 43.77
CA GLU A 570 20.58 29.34 43.47
C GLU A 570 20.23 29.75 42.02
N GLY A 571 19.66 28.85 41.21
CA GLY A 571 19.43 29.12 39.78
C GLY A 571 18.55 28.12 39.05
N GLY A 572 17.94 27.17 39.77
CA GLY A 572 17.09 26.14 39.21
C GLY A 572 15.62 26.56 39.14
N LEU A 573 14.95 26.22 38.05
CA LEU A 573 13.52 26.37 37.85
C LEU A 573 12.97 25.10 37.20
N VAL A 574 11.92 24.53 37.78
CA VAL A 574 11.11 23.46 37.17
C VAL A 574 9.73 24.02 36.86
N GLN A 575 9.23 23.73 35.67
CA GLN A 575 7.90 24.10 35.20
C GLN A 575 7.20 22.85 34.71
N ALA A 576 6.02 22.58 35.24
CA ALA A 576 5.18 21.48 34.79
C ALA A 576 3.80 22.02 34.43
N LEU A 577 3.19 21.51 33.38
CA LEU A 577 1.81 21.81 33.02
C LEU A 577 1.12 20.59 32.43
N VAL A 578 -0.20 20.60 32.56
CA VAL A 578 -1.11 19.70 31.85
C VAL A 578 -2.29 20.53 31.37
N GLY A 579 -2.76 20.28 30.16
CA GLY A 579 -3.88 20.98 29.57
C GLY A 579 -4.70 20.09 28.66
N TYR A 580 -5.87 20.62 28.34
CA TYR A 580 -6.86 20.03 27.45
C TYR A 580 -7.32 21.12 26.47
N GLN A 581 -7.56 20.73 25.23
CA GLN A 581 -8.03 21.62 24.17
C GLN A 581 -9.09 20.92 23.33
N ASP A 582 -10.19 21.62 23.09
CA ASP A 582 -11.20 21.25 22.08
C ASP A 582 -10.92 22.05 20.81
N LEU A 583 -11.10 21.40 19.65
CA LEU A 583 -10.92 21.97 18.31
C LEU A 583 -12.13 21.65 17.45
N SER A 584 -12.61 22.64 16.69
CA SER A 584 -13.60 22.48 15.64
C SER A 584 -12.91 22.73 14.31
N TYR A 585 -13.07 21.83 13.35
CA TYR A 585 -12.42 21.87 12.05
C TYR A 585 -13.45 22.04 10.93
N GLU A 586 -13.12 22.92 9.98
CA GLU A 586 -13.78 22.99 8.67
C GLU A 586 -12.75 22.73 7.58
N SER A 587 -13.00 21.74 6.71
CA SER A 587 -12.09 21.39 5.61
C SER A 587 -12.72 21.69 4.26
N LYS A 588 -11.86 22.08 3.31
CA LYS A 588 -12.18 22.23 1.90
C LYS A 588 -11.17 21.44 1.09
N ARG A 589 -11.64 20.65 0.13
CA ARG A 589 -10.81 19.90 -0.82
C ARG A 589 -11.30 20.16 -2.22
N ASP A 590 -10.43 20.70 -3.07
CA ASP A 590 -10.77 20.96 -4.46
C ASP A 590 -10.55 19.70 -5.29
N THR A 591 -11.59 19.26 -5.99
CA THR A 591 -11.53 18.13 -6.90
C THR A 591 -10.98 18.56 -8.24
N PHE A 592 -10.39 17.62 -8.99
CA PHE A 592 -9.90 17.90 -10.35
C PHE A 592 -10.99 18.33 -11.34
N GLU A 593 -12.27 18.04 -11.07
CA GLU A 593 -13.40 18.49 -11.88
C GLU A 593 -13.79 19.96 -11.62
N GLY A 594 -13.17 20.60 -10.62
CA GLY A 594 -13.37 22.00 -10.28
C GLY A 594 -14.44 22.27 -9.21
N ASP A 595 -15.04 21.21 -8.66
CA ASP A 595 -15.94 21.30 -7.51
C ASP A 595 -15.17 21.21 -6.18
N THR A 596 -15.69 21.83 -5.12
CA THR A 596 -15.08 21.85 -3.77
C THR A 596 -15.87 20.98 -2.78
N ALA A 597 -15.20 19.99 -2.21
CA ALA A 597 -15.74 19.14 -1.14
C ALA A 597 -15.54 19.84 0.19
N THR A 598 -16.55 19.80 1.06
CA THR A 598 -16.53 20.47 2.36
C THR A 598 -16.80 19.48 3.48
N GLY A 599 -15.95 19.48 4.51
CA GLY A 599 -16.08 18.63 5.69
C GLY A 599 -16.15 19.46 6.97
N LYS A 600 -16.84 18.93 7.98
CA LYS A 600 -16.82 19.47 9.34
C LYS A 600 -16.59 18.34 10.32
N THR A 601 -15.67 18.55 11.25
CA THR A 601 -15.39 17.58 12.31
C THR A 601 -14.92 18.28 13.58
N ASP A 602 -14.93 17.54 14.68
CA ASP A 602 -14.40 17.98 15.96
C ASP A 602 -13.11 17.20 16.27
N GLY A 603 -12.27 17.76 17.14
CA GLY A 603 -11.12 17.06 17.68
C GLY A 603 -10.82 17.52 19.09
N THR A 604 -10.08 16.67 19.79
CA THR A 604 -9.70 16.88 21.17
C THR A 604 -8.21 16.63 21.35
N GLN A 605 -7.64 17.29 22.35
CA GLN A 605 -6.22 17.16 22.62
C GLN A 605 -5.90 17.26 24.09
N VAL A 606 -5.04 16.35 24.55
CA VAL A 606 -4.38 16.43 25.85
C VAL A 606 -2.92 16.77 25.63
N PHE A 607 -2.39 17.75 26.37
CA PHE A 607 -0.99 18.10 26.30
C PHE A 607 -0.37 18.23 27.69
N ALA A 608 0.87 17.80 27.82
CA ALA A 608 1.65 17.90 29.04
C ALA A 608 3.07 18.36 28.73
N ALA A 609 3.64 19.21 29.59
CA ALA A 609 5.01 19.64 29.44
C ALA A 609 5.73 19.69 30.79
N LEU A 610 7.01 19.34 30.76
CA LEU A 610 7.95 19.50 31.86
C LEU A 610 9.22 20.18 31.31
N SER A 611 9.55 21.34 31.86
CA SER A 611 10.76 22.10 31.54
C SER A 611 11.59 22.32 32.79
N VAL A 612 12.92 22.24 32.63
CA VAL A 612 13.89 22.49 33.69
C VAL A 612 14.97 23.42 33.17
N ASP A 613 15.19 24.52 33.90
CA ASP A 613 16.28 25.46 33.65
C ASP A 613 17.21 25.50 34.85
N TYR A 614 18.52 25.59 34.61
CA TYR A 614 19.52 25.78 35.65
C TYR A 614 20.55 26.82 35.23
N LEU A 615 20.33 28.07 35.63
CA LEU A 615 21.12 29.23 35.22
C LEU A 615 22.08 29.66 36.32
N LYS A 616 23.34 29.89 35.97
CA LYS A 616 24.35 30.47 36.88
C LYS A 616 24.57 31.95 36.57
N ASN A 617 24.72 32.75 37.61
CA ASN A 617 25.05 34.17 37.49
C ASN A 617 26.54 34.36 37.14
N ILE A 618 26.82 35.14 36.10
CA ILE A 618 28.16 35.58 35.67
C ILE A 618 28.08 37.10 35.42
N GLY A 619 28.25 37.89 36.48
CA GLY A 619 28.09 39.34 36.41
C GLY A 619 26.66 39.73 36.04
N ALA A 620 26.49 40.49 34.96
CA ALA A 620 25.18 40.89 34.42
C ALA A 620 24.50 39.81 33.56
N PHE A 621 25.20 38.70 33.29
CA PHE A 621 24.66 37.56 32.54
C PHE A 621 24.20 36.46 33.49
N LYS A 622 23.17 35.74 33.08
CA LYS A 622 22.88 34.39 33.57
C LYS A 622 22.97 33.45 32.40
N ILE A 623 23.63 32.32 32.57
CA ILE A 623 23.73 31.31 31.51
C ILE A 623 23.69 29.93 32.12
N GLY A 624 23.07 29.00 31.42
CA GLY A 624 23.03 27.63 31.87
C GLY A 624 22.24 26.71 30.96
N LEU A 625 21.99 25.51 31.47
CA LEU A 625 21.33 24.46 30.71
C LEU A 625 19.81 24.59 30.83
N THR A 626 19.12 24.23 29.76
CA THR A 626 17.67 24.12 29.68
C THR A 626 17.33 22.77 29.04
N ALA A 627 16.33 22.08 29.56
CA ALA A 627 15.83 20.84 29.00
C ALA A 627 14.31 20.78 29.16
N SER A 628 13.63 20.18 28.18
CA SER A 628 12.17 19.99 28.24
C SER A 628 11.74 18.67 27.62
N ILE A 629 10.63 18.16 28.11
CA ILE A 629 9.88 17.04 27.52
C ILE A 629 8.41 17.47 27.45
N GLU A 630 7.80 17.23 26.29
CA GLU A 630 6.43 17.61 25.97
C GLU A 630 5.75 16.41 25.32
N TYR A 631 4.51 16.16 25.69
CA TYR A 631 3.69 15.09 25.15
C TYR A 631 2.35 15.67 24.70
N TYR A 632 1.90 15.27 23.52
CA TYR A 632 0.66 15.69 22.90
C TYR A 632 -0.06 14.44 22.42
N ASP A 633 -1.31 14.30 22.80
CA ASP A 633 -2.22 13.23 22.39
C ASP A 633 -3.40 13.91 21.69
N VAL A 634 -3.46 13.76 20.36
CA VAL A 634 -4.39 14.44 19.47
C VAL A 634 -5.33 13.42 18.86
N SER A 635 -6.63 13.67 18.94
CA SER A 635 -7.67 12.84 18.33
C SER A 635 -8.61 13.73 17.52
N VAL A 636 -8.96 13.30 16.32
CA VAL A 636 -9.85 14.00 15.40
C VAL A 636 -10.91 13.01 14.93
N ASP A 637 -12.17 13.37 15.10
CA ASP A 637 -13.30 12.52 14.76
C ASP A 637 -13.40 12.35 13.22
N GLY A 638 -13.86 11.18 12.79
CA GLY A 638 -14.19 10.90 11.40
C GLY A 638 -15.37 11.72 10.93
N PHE A 639 -15.38 12.06 9.64
CA PHE A 639 -16.42 12.90 9.04
C PHE A 639 -16.70 12.52 7.60
N THR A 640 -17.77 13.09 7.05
CA THR A 640 -18.14 12.90 5.65
C THR A 640 -18.16 14.25 4.94
N GLU A 641 -17.44 14.34 3.84
CA GLU A 641 -17.48 15.52 2.98
C GLU A 641 -18.81 15.63 2.23
N ASN A 642 -19.15 16.85 1.84
CA ASN A 642 -20.33 17.19 1.06
C ASN A 642 -19.97 18.20 -0.04
N GLY A 643 -20.74 18.23 -1.12
CA GLY A 643 -20.64 19.26 -2.16
C GLY A 643 -20.12 18.79 -3.51
N THR A 644 -19.58 17.57 -3.62
CA THR A 644 -18.90 17.10 -4.86
C THR A 644 -19.48 15.83 -5.48
N ASP A 645 -20.81 15.64 -5.41
CA ASP A 645 -21.50 14.48 -6.01
C ASP A 645 -20.83 13.13 -5.66
N ILE A 646 -20.21 12.46 -6.64
CA ILE A 646 -19.57 11.14 -6.50
C ILE A 646 -18.13 11.19 -5.94
N TRP A 647 -17.62 12.38 -5.62
CA TRP A 647 -16.24 12.58 -5.15
C TRP A 647 -16.16 12.89 -3.65
N ASN A 648 -17.29 12.93 -2.95
CA ASN A 648 -17.31 13.12 -1.50
C ASN A 648 -16.61 11.93 -0.83
N LEU A 649 -15.72 12.21 0.12
CA LEU A 649 -15.05 11.19 0.92
C LEU A 649 -15.71 11.04 2.30
N ALA A 650 -15.82 9.80 2.75
CA ALA A 650 -15.93 9.46 4.15
C ALA A 650 -14.52 9.26 4.69
N VAL A 651 -14.13 10.07 5.67
CA VAL A 651 -12.82 10.06 6.33
C VAL A 651 -13.01 9.47 7.73
N GLY A 652 -12.21 8.47 8.08
CA GLY A 652 -12.22 7.85 9.40
C GLY A 652 -11.54 8.72 10.47
N ASP A 653 -11.65 8.27 11.72
CA ASP A 653 -11.01 8.89 12.88
C ASP A 653 -9.48 8.92 12.71
N GLN A 654 -8.83 9.92 13.31
CA GLN A 654 -7.39 10.13 13.24
C GLN A 654 -6.82 10.38 14.63
N ASP A 655 -5.88 9.54 15.05
CA ASP A 655 -5.20 9.65 16.34
C ASP A 655 -3.69 9.80 16.16
N SER A 656 -3.06 10.68 16.94
CA SER A 656 -1.63 10.95 16.87
C SER A 656 -1.05 11.27 18.25
N ASN A 657 -0.06 10.47 18.67
CA ASN A 657 0.78 10.76 19.82
C ASN A 657 2.07 11.42 19.37
N ILE A 658 2.47 12.50 20.03
CA ILE A 658 3.70 13.23 19.73
C ILE A 658 4.48 13.47 21.02
N LEU A 659 5.71 12.99 21.04
CA LEU A 659 6.69 13.26 22.07
C LEU A 659 7.76 14.20 21.54
N ARG A 660 7.96 15.31 22.25
CA ARG A 660 9.00 16.30 21.93
C ARG A 660 9.96 16.41 23.09
N THR A 661 11.25 16.20 22.82
CA THR A 661 12.33 16.36 23.79
C THR A 661 13.27 17.46 23.35
N SER A 662 13.83 18.22 24.29
CA SER A 662 14.75 19.31 23.97
C SER A 662 15.82 19.46 25.02
N ILE A 663 17.02 19.80 24.58
CA ILE A 663 18.14 20.15 25.45
C ILE A 663 18.95 21.28 24.82
N GLY A 664 19.43 22.21 25.63
CA GLY A 664 20.16 23.35 25.11
C GLY A 664 20.72 24.28 26.17
N VAL A 665 21.05 25.48 25.72
CA VAL A 665 21.59 26.56 26.54
C VAL A 665 20.62 27.73 26.51
N LEU A 666 20.36 28.29 27.69
CA LEU A 666 19.58 29.51 27.89
C LEU A 666 20.50 30.57 28.51
N GLY A 667 20.39 31.79 27.98
CA GLY A 667 21.08 32.97 28.46
C GLY A 667 20.12 34.10 28.76
N GLU A 668 20.37 34.83 29.84
CA GLU A 668 19.71 36.07 30.20
C GLU A 668 20.75 37.17 30.37
N TYR A 669 20.45 38.38 29.91
CA TYR A 669 21.27 39.57 30.13
C TYR A 669 20.43 40.69 30.72
N GLN A 670 20.79 41.12 31.93
CA GLN A 670 20.18 42.26 32.58
C GLN A 670 20.91 43.55 32.14
N PHE A 671 20.19 44.47 31.52
CA PHE A 671 20.77 45.76 31.14
C PHE A 671 21.11 46.57 32.42
N PRO A 672 22.36 47.04 32.60
CA PRO A 672 22.81 47.63 33.87
C PRO A 672 22.07 48.90 34.33
N THR A 673 21.47 49.64 33.39
CA THR A 673 20.84 50.95 33.65
C THR A 673 19.37 51.00 33.25
N SER A 674 18.74 49.85 32.96
CA SER A 674 17.33 49.80 32.56
C SER A 674 16.60 48.64 33.22
N ASN A 675 15.29 48.72 33.33
CA ASN A 675 14.44 47.60 33.74
C ASN A 675 14.15 46.66 32.55
N THR A 676 15.16 46.39 31.73
CA THR A 676 15.07 45.52 30.57
C THR A 676 15.96 44.31 30.75
N ARG A 677 15.48 43.14 30.33
CA ARG A 677 16.21 41.89 30.25
C ARG A 677 16.11 41.32 28.85
N LEU A 678 17.23 40.89 28.29
CA LEU A 678 17.29 40.11 27.06
C LEU A 678 17.39 38.63 27.44
N LEU A 679 16.63 37.78 26.76
CA LEU A 679 16.67 36.33 26.87
C LEU A 679 17.03 35.74 25.50
N GLY A 680 17.82 34.67 25.49
CA GLY A 680 18.13 33.95 24.27
C GLY A 680 18.44 32.48 24.55
N SER A 681 18.01 31.59 23.67
CA SER A 681 18.30 30.17 23.79
C SER A 681 18.61 29.52 22.46
N VAL A 682 19.46 28.49 22.51
CA VAL A 682 19.68 27.54 21.43
C VAL A 682 19.45 26.15 22.00
N LYS A 683 18.55 25.37 21.38
CA LYS A 683 18.24 23.99 21.80
C LYS A 683 18.30 23.06 20.60
N TYR A 684 18.82 21.86 20.82
CA TYR A 684 18.53 20.72 19.96
C TYR A 684 17.20 20.10 20.43
N THR A 685 16.34 19.75 19.49
CA THR A 685 15.02 19.19 19.76
C THR A 685 14.80 17.98 18.88
N ASN A 686 14.38 16.88 19.48
CA ASN A 686 13.87 15.73 18.75
C ASN A 686 12.34 15.68 18.93
N VAL A 687 11.61 15.46 17.84
CA VAL A 687 10.16 15.26 17.82
C VAL A 687 9.90 13.90 17.22
N SER A 688 9.26 13.02 17.97
CA SER A 688 8.86 11.69 17.54
C SER A 688 7.34 11.55 17.71
N GLY A 689 6.64 11.05 16.71
CA GLY A 689 5.22 10.74 16.78
C GLY A 689 4.92 9.42 16.09
N ASP A 690 3.81 8.82 16.50
CA ASP A 690 3.35 7.56 15.94
C ASP A 690 2.89 7.76 14.48
N ASP A 691 2.97 6.70 13.69
CA ASP A 691 2.43 6.70 12.33
C ASP A 691 0.90 6.88 12.34
N LEU A 692 0.39 7.63 11.37
CA LEU A 692 -1.02 7.98 11.28
C LEU A 692 -1.72 7.06 10.29
N ASN A 693 -2.70 6.28 10.75
CA ASN A 693 -3.52 5.45 9.88
C ASN A 693 -4.70 6.24 9.34
N ILE A 694 -4.69 6.51 8.03
CA ILE A 694 -5.76 7.23 7.37
C ILE A 694 -6.66 6.24 6.64
N GLN A 695 -7.92 6.19 7.09
CA GLN A 695 -8.98 5.47 6.41
C GLN A 695 -9.85 6.46 5.65
N THR A 696 -10.04 6.22 4.37
CA THR A 696 -10.89 7.04 3.50
C THR A 696 -11.73 6.14 2.60
N GLY A 697 -12.81 6.65 2.05
CA GLY A 697 -13.62 5.95 1.06
C GLY A 697 -14.55 6.93 0.37
N ILE A 698 -15.03 6.59 -0.81
CA ILE A 698 -16.05 7.43 -1.45
C ILE A 698 -17.41 7.14 -0.81
N VAL A 699 -18.15 8.20 -0.50
CA VAL A 699 -19.47 8.11 0.13
C VAL A 699 -20.42 7.24 -0.69
N GLY A 700 -21.07 6.29 -0.01
CA GLY A 700 -22.07 5.40 -0.62
C GLY A 700 -21.49 4.21 -1.39
N GLN A 701 -20.16 4.15 -1.59
CA GLN A 701 -19.51 2.98 -2.18
C GLN A 701 -19.25 1.91 -1.12
N ALA A 702 -19.44 0.64 -1.49
CA ALA A 702 -19.22 -0.47 -0.57
C ALA A 702 -17.75 -0.74 -0.27
N ARG A 703 -16.85 -0.28 -1.14
CA ARG A 703 -15.40 -0.38 -0.94
C ARG A 703 -14.88 0.95 -0.42
N SER A 704 -14.14 0.93 0.70
CA SER A 704 -13.32 2.08 1.10
C SER A 704 -12.01 2.07 0.33
N LEU A 705 -11.31 3.21 0.27
CA LEU A 705 -9.89 3.19 -0.07
C LEU A 705 -9.19 2.30 0.95
N ALA A 706 -8.19 1.54 0.51
CA ALA A 706 -7.36 0.79 1.43
C ALA A 706 -6.74 1.78 2.43
N PRO A 707 -6.79 1.50 3.74
CA PRO A 707 -6.16 2.38 4.70
C PRO A 707 -4.68 2.53 4.35
N TYR A 708 -4.17 3.74 4.47
CA TYR A 708 -2.75 4.02 4.26
C TYR A 708 -2.18 4.67 5.50
N THR A 709 -0.95 4.27 5.81
CA THR A 709 -0.23 4.75 6.97
C THR A 709 0.68 5.87 6.55
N VAL A 710 0.40 7.09 6.98
CA VAL A 710 1.31 8.23 6.79
C VAL A 710 2.36 8.18 7.88
N GLN A 711 3.61 8.38 7.49
CA GLN A 711 4.72 8.41 8.44
C GLN A 711 4.47 9.48 9.51
N GLY A 712 4.63 9.08 10.78
CA GLY A 712 4.57 9.98 11.92
C GLY A 712 5.68 11.03 11.90
N MET A 713 5.60 12.01 12.79
CA MET A 713 6.70 12.98 12.91
C MET A 713 7.98 12.29 13.40
N ASP A 714 9.07 12.39 12.65
CA ASP A 714 10.42 12.08 13.14
C ASP A 714 11.35 13.20 12.70
N LYS A 715 11.59 14.16 13.60
CA LYS A 715 12.25 15.43 13.27
C LYS A 715 13.37 15.74 14.26
N ASP A 716 14.53 16.05 13.70
CA ASP A 716 15.66 16.64 14.41
C ASP A 716 15.75 18.14 14.10
N LEU A 717 15.55 18.96 15.11
CA LEU A 717 15.40 20.41 14.97
C LEU A 717 16.48 21.18 15.74
N VAL A 718 16.91 22.29 15.16
CA VAL A 718 17.65 23.34 15.88
C VAL A 718 16.70 24.50 16.19
N ASN A 719 16.49 24.73 17.47
CA ASN A 719 15.59 25.77 17.96
C ASN A 719 16.40 26.98 18.42
N PHE A 720 16.09 28.13 17.83
CA PHE A 720 16.60 29.43 18.25
C PHE A 720 15.47 30.26 18.86
N SER A 721 15.75 30.96 19.95
CA SER A 721 14.79 31.91 20.52
C SER A 721 15.52 33.14 21.03
N ILE A 722 14.92 34.31 20.81
CA ILE A 722 15.38 35.59 21.35
C ILE A 722 14.18 36.38 21.84
N GLY A 723 14.28 36.96 23.03
CA GLY A 723 13.19 37.68 23.65
C GLY A 723 13.67 38.83 24.52
N LEU A 724 12.79 39.80 24.73
CA LEU A 724 12.98 40.97 25.58
C LEU A 724 11.86 41.01 26.60
N ASP A 725 12.19 41.41 27.82
CA ASP A 725 11.28 41.63 28.93
C ASP A 725 11.59 43.01 29.53
N HIS A 726 10.58 43.87 29.66
CA HIS A 726 10.73 45.25 30.10
C HIS A 726 9.66 45.63 31.13
N VAL A 727 10.10 46.05 32.32
CA VAL A 727 9.19 46.53 33.38
C VAL A 727 8.79 47.97 33.09
N ILE A 728 7.51 48.16 32.73
CA ILE A 728 6.95 49.49 32.46
C ILE A 728 6.75 50.26 33.75
N LYS A 729 6.21 49.59 34.77
CA LYS A 729 5.81 50.22 36.03
C LYS A 729 6.04 49.25 37.17
N SER A 730 6.60 49.76 38.26
CA SER A 730 6.78 49.04 39.51
C SER A 730 6.48 50.00 40.66
N ASN A 731 5.69 49.56 41.63
CA ASN A 731 5.49 50.22 42.93
C ASN A 731 5.48 49.15 44.04
N ASP A 732 5.24 49.56 45.28
CA ASP A 732 5.36 48.68 46.46
C ASP A 732 4.39 47.49 46.46
N SER A 733 3.33 47.52 45.65
CA SER A 733 2.25 46.51 45.64
C SER A 733 1.87 46.01 44.25
N SER A 734 2.56 46.42 43.18
CA SER A 734 2.24 45.98 41.81
C SER A 734 3.40 46.23 40.84
N GLN A 735 3.54 45.33 39.86
CA GLN A 735 4.52 45.44 38.80
C GLN A 735 3.87 45.04 37.48
N VAL A 736 4.08 45.83 36.42
CA VAL A 736 3.64 45.52 35.06
C VAL A 736 4.85 45.44 34.14
N ALA A 737 4.99 44.33 33.44
CA ALA A 737 6.06 44.07 32.49
C ALA A 737 5.49 43.68 31.11
N LEU A 738 6.15 44.18 30.06
CA LEU A 738 5.94 43.73 28.69
C LEU A 738 7.03 42.75 28.32
N TYR A 739 6.66 41.70 27.61
CA TYR A 739 7.64 40.86 26.96
C TYR A 739 7.29 40.66 25.49
N GLY A 740 8.30 40.32 24.71
CA GLY A 740 8.11 39.83 23.36
C GLY A 740 9.33 39.06 22.87
N GLY A 741 9.14 38.23 21.86
CA GLY A 741 10.26 37.51 21.27
C GLY A 741 9.91 36.77 20.01
N TYR A 742 10.97 36.28 19.38
CA TYR A 742 10.97 35.50 18.17
C TYR A 742 11.49 34.09 18.47
N ASN A 743 10.88 33.09 17.84
CA ASN A 743 11.26 31.70 17.94
C ASN A 743 11.37 31.12 16.51
N GLY A 744 12.47 30.45 16.22
CA GLY A 744 12.65 29.66 15.00
C GLY A 744 13.00 28.22 15.36
N LYS A 745 12.48 27.26 14.60
CA LYS A 745 12.78 25.83 14.71
C LYS A 745 13.03 25.34 13.29
N PHE A 746 14.20 24.75 13.04
CA PHE A 746 14.62 24.42 11.68
C PHE A 746 15.07 22.96 11.61
N GLY A 747 14.54 22.24 10.61
CA GLY A 747 14.78 20.82 10.34
C GLY A 747 15.12 20.60 8.86
N SER A 748 15.19 19.33 8.44
CA SER A 748 15.41 18.99 7.02
C SER A 748 14.18 19.16 6.16
N ASP A 749 13.00 18.93 6.75
CA ASP A 749 11.71 18.72 6.12
C ASP A 749 10.57 19.28 7.02
N TYR A 750 10.94 20.24 7.87
CA TYR A 750 10.05 20.97 8.76
C TYR A 750 10.74 22.27 9.20
N ASP A 751 10.04 23.39 9.03
CA ASP A 751 10.46 24.68 9.56
C ASP A 751 9.32 25.35 10.33
N ASN A 752 9.63 26.05 11.41
CA ASN A 752 8.65 26.88 12.12
C ASN A 752 9.24 28.21 12.57
N GLN A 753 8.45 29.25 12.44
CA GLN A 753 8.77 30.59 12.91
C GLN A 753 7.58 31.15 13.68
N GLY A 754 7.85 31.89 14.75
CA GLY A 754 6.78 32.48 15.55
C GLY A 754 7.21 33.69 16.34
N ILE A 755 6.26 34.60 16.52
CA ILE A 755 6.40 35.81 17.33
C ILE A 755 5.41 35.71 18.48
N GLN A 756 5.87 36.08 19.66
CA GLN A 756 5.04 36.14 20.86
C GLN A 756 5.22 37.50 21.52
N ILE A 757 4.11 38.07 22.00
CA ILE A 757 4.10 39.31 22.77
C ILE A 757 3.23 39.07 23.99
N GLY A 758 3.51 39.71 25.12
CA GLY A 758 2.61 39.60 26.24
C GLY A 758 2.84 40.63 27.34
N ILE A 759 1.91 40.61 28.28
CA ILE A 759 1.89 41.48 29.44
C ILE A 759 1.82 40.59 30.68
N ASN A 760 2.70 40.86 31.63
CA ASN A 760 2.68 40.26 32.97
C ASN A 760 2.34 41.34 33.99
N SER A 761 1.47 41.03 34.94
CA SER A 761 1.08 41.91 36.03
C SER A 761 1.14 41.18 37.38
N THR A 762 1.69 41.82 38.39
CA THR A 762 1.65 41.36 39.79
C THR A 762 0.70 42.26 40.59
N PHE A 763 -0.15 41.65 41.42
CA PHE A 763 -1.25 42.30 42.14
C PHE A 763 -1.28 41.96 43.61
#